data_AF-A0AAW4TYL1-F1
#
_entry.id   AF-A0AAW4TYL1-F1
#
_cell.length_a   1.000
_cell.length_b   1.000
_cell.length_c   1.000
_cell.angle_alpha   90.00
_cell.angle_beta   90.00
_cell.angle_gamma   90.00
#
_symmetry.space_group_name_H-M   'P 1'
#
loop_
_entity.id
_entity.type
_entity.pdbx_description
1 polymer ?
#
loop_
_entity_poly.entity_id
_entity_poly.type
_entity_poly.pdbx_seq_one_letter_code
_entity_poly.pdbx_strand_id
1 'polypeptide(L)'
;MADEEALLKQFAAQFAHGPNDADDTDAAAAAQHANNPEDQAATDAEQSSTSFDTQQFLNGLDAIFDRHAAATEAGPYLEQAMVDAENAGDEAGLLTVLNETMGFYRSQGRHKDNQWIVQRALELAARMGLTTGTSEAWATTLINCATAMRAAKQYDQAEDLYHQAQDVCRHSLAPTDRRLAALHNNLSMLYSETNRPDKAELELREALRIIEASSVNPDEDIDVASSHTNLALTLLTEHKLEGAHWHAAKALDIYKTGHLEHSAHYASALAGYAQVCFAEKRYADAVAGYRHALDVIEECYGKDTDYWRITEDNLRQAKSQAQAAGIDIVPNDTTDATTAPAQEATNAGTSRQNSTDAPVMPTALVSDSAATATSVVGISGLKLARAFWTQVGKPMLSAKYPQYVSRIAVGLVGHGSECYGFDDAYSQDHDFGPRFCLWLSDEDYAAIGEQLQADYDALPRDFSIDAQGHAVFSTNTSAIATDHGTPSPITPRAQGANRRDGVFRIGDFFESITGYRTAPAQTSPHEWLMLDEATLAAATNGEVFADPTGQFSKTRQGFKDMPDDVRLALISKRLGMIAQAGQYNLPRSLKRGDGTAAWLSIHEFVNAASSLVFLINVPMVAGYLPYYKWQFAALRKLSKSMFALLPDVAEQLESVMRLSSAACYGGAGFGEGGKGSAPAIDQINGIVEHIAAEIVKELQREHLTTSAETFLEWQRPYIEDHIASDDPVLKSL
;
A
#
# COMPACT_ATOMS: atom_id res chain seq x y z
N MET A 1 5.54 37.78 -25.65
CA MET A 1 4.60 38.24 -24.60
C MET A 1 3.39 38.94 -25.23
N ALA A 2 2.61 38.24 -26.05
CA ALA A 2 1.34 38.75 -26.58
C ALA A 2 0.46 37.61 -27.16
N ASP A 3 0.36 36.47 -26.48
CA ASP A 3 -0.53 35.36 -26.94
C ASP A 3 -1.27 34.63 -25.81
N GLU A 4 -1.04 35.00 -24.54
CA GLU A 4 -1.69 34.38 -23.39
C GLU A 4 -3.08 34.99 -23.11
N GLU A 5 -3.24 36.29 -23.43
CA GLU A 5 -4.50 37.02 -23.22
C GLU A 5 -5.57 36.69 -24.28
N ALA A 6 -5.15 36.24 -25.47
CA ALA A 6 -6.05 35.81 -26.53
C ALA A 6 -6.67 34.43 -26.23
N LEU A 7 -5.86 33.52 -25.68
CA LEU A 7 -6.31 32.20 -25.20
C LEU A 7 -7.27 32.30 -24.01
N LEU A 8 -6.99 33.21 -23.06
CA LEU A 8 -7.88 33.47 -21.91
C LEU A 8 -9.24 34.07 -22.31
N LYS A 9 -9.27 34.94 -23.33
CA LYS A 9 -10.53 35.50 -23.86
C LYS A 9 -11.36 34.49 -24.64
N GLN A 10 -10.72 33.51 -25.29
CA GLN A 10 -11.42 32.42 -25.97
C GLN A 10 -12.05 31.43 -24.98
N PHE A 11 -11.40 31.21 -23.83
CA PHE A 11 -11.91 30.36 -22.75
C PHE A 11 -13.10 31.00 -22.01
N ALA A 12 -13.07 32.32 -21.80
CA ALA A 12 -14.15 33.05 -21.10
C ALA A 12 -15.45 33.17 -21.94
N ALA A 13 -15.38 32.99 -23.26
CA ALA A 13 -16.54 33.13 -24.15
C ALA A 13 -17.42 31.86 -24.22
N GLN A 14 -16.95 30.69 -23.77
CA GLN A 14 -17.71 29.44 -23.82
C GLN A 14 -18.72 29.25 -22.66
N PHE A 15 -18.67 30.08 -21.62
CA PHE A 15 -19.49 29.90 -20.42
C PHE A 15 -20.38 31.10 -20.06
N ALA A 16 -20.50 32.09 -20.95
CA ALA A 16 -21.30 33.29 -20.71
C ALA A 16 -22.68 33.20 -21.35
N HIS A 17 -23.60 32.43 -20.76
CA HIS A 17 -25.04 32.60 -20.98
C HIS A 17 -25.80 32.51 -19.65
N GLY A 18 -26.19 33.67 -19.11
CA GLY A 18 -27.44 33.87 -18.36
C GLY A 18 -28.25 34.98 -19.06
N PRO A 19 -29.37 35.48 -18.51
CA PRO A 19 -30.16 35.06 -17.34
C PRO A 19 -31.69 34.92 -17.67
N ASN A 20 -32.53 34.55 -16.70
CA ASN A 20 -33.74 35.32 -16.34
C ASN A 20 -34.65 34.62 -15.29
N ASP A 21 -34.88 35.39 -14.23
CA ASP A 21 -36.13 35.67 -13.50
C ASP A 21 -36.89 34.59 -12.69
N ALA A 22 -36.96 34.92 -11.38
CA ALA A 22 -38.12 34.96 -10.48
C ALA A 22 -38.22 33.89 -9.38
N ASP A 23 -38.05 34.36 -8.13
CA ASP A 23 -38.90 34.21 -6.92
C ASP A 23 -39.51 32.82 -6.64
N ASP A 24 -39.49 32.24 -5.44
CA ASP A 24 -39.64 32.85 -4.11
C ASP A 24 -39.29 31.83 -2.99
N THR A 25 -38.82 32.36 -1.85
CA THR A 25 -39.00 31.88 -0.45
C THR A 25 -38.34 30.60 0.10
N ASP A 26 -37.35 30.84 0.96
CA ASP A 26 -37.25 30.50 2.39
C ASP A 26 -37.98 29.27 3.02
N ALA A 27 -37.18 28.59 3.84
CA ALA A 27 -37.44 28.09 5.21
C ALA A 27 -37.81 26.61 5.48
N ALA A 28 -36.80 25.95 6.06
CA ALA A 28 -36.81 25.32 7.39
C ALA A 28 -37.42 23.92 7.62
N ALA A 29 -36.50 23.06 8.09
CA ALA A 29 -36.64 21.89 8.95
C ALA A 29 -37.81 21.89 9.96
N ALA A 30 -38.41 20.71 10.15
CA ALA A 30 -38.47 19.99 11.43
C ALA A 30 -39.43 18.80 11.34
N ALA A 31 -38.97 17.62 11.78
CA ALA A 31 -39.80 16.47 12.05
C ALA A 31 -40.57 16.64 13.38
N GLN A 32 -41.87 16.29 13.42
CA GLN A 32 -42.50 15.50 14.50
C GLN A 32 -44.03 15.31 14.32
N HIS A 33 -44.45 14.05 14.53
CA HIS A 33 -45.75 13.53 15.01
C HIS A 33 -47.10 13.88 14.32
N ALA A 34 -47.83 12.86 13.85
CA ALA A 34 -49.06 12.32 14.48
C ALA A 34 -49.76 11.24 13.62
N ASN A 35 -50.28 10.21 14.28
CA ASN A 35 -51.17 9.17 13.73
C ASN A 35 -52.51 9.75 13.23
N ASN A 36 -52.99 9.30 12.06
CA ASN A 36 -54.37 8.78 11.95
C ASN A 36 -54.58 7.95 10.66
N PRO A 37 -55.40 6.88 10.71
CA PRO A 37 -55.69 6.00 9.59
C PRO A 37 -57.01 6.40 8.92
N GLU A 38 -57.02 6.59 7.61
CA GLU A 38 -58.18 6.49 6.69
C GLU A 38 -57.84 7.26 5.39
N ASP A 39 -57.28 6.57 4.39
CA ASP A 39 -57.95 6.48 3.09
C ASP A 39 -57.33 5.35 2.27
N GLN A 40 -58.12 4.29 2.08
CA GLN A 40 -57.79 3.17 1.20
C GLN A 40 -58.45 3.40 -0.17
N ALA A 41 -57.68 3.03 -1.19
CA ALA A 41 -58.13 2.55 -2.49
C ALA A 41 -58.61 3.61 -3.51
N ALA A 42 -57.70 3.99 -4.41
CA ALA A 42 -57.68 3.45 -5.77
C ALA A 42 -56.69 4.25 -6.64
N THR A 43 -55.56 3.62 -7.03
CA THR A 43 -55.11 3.49 -8.43
C THR A 43 -53.74 2.80 -8.44
N ASP A 44 -53.76 1.47 -8.54
CA ASP A 44 -52.61 0.68 -8.97
C ASP A 44 -52.38 0.90 -10.46
N ALA A 45 -51.34 1.68 -10.81
CA ALA A 45 -50.49 1.48 -12.00
C ALA A 45 -49.49 2.65 -12.16
N GLU A 46 -48.63 2.89 -11.17
CA GLU A 46 -47.41 3.70 -11.36
C GLU A 46 -46.26 3.05 -10.57
N GLN A 47 -45.07 3.11 -11.16
CA GLN A 47 -43.85 2.40 -10.75
C GLN A 47 -43.58 2.52 -9.25
N SER A 48 -43.40 1.40 -8.56
CA SER A 48 -42.91 1.39 -7.18
C SER A 48 -41.49 1.95 -7.15
N SER A 49 -41.35 3.24 -6.86
CA SER A 49 -40.10 3.86 -6.45
C SER A 49 -39.73 3.30 -5.07
N THR A 50 -38.93 2.23 -5.02
CA THR A 50 -38.27 1.82 -3.78
C THR A 50 -37.21 2.87 -3.48
N SER A 51 -37.50 3.85 -2.63
CA SER A 51 -36.50 4.79 -2.13
C SER A 51 -35.53 4.05 -1.21
N PHE A 52 -34.23 4.29 -1.33
CA PHE A 52 -33.23 3.73 -0.45
C PHE A 52 -33.34 4.35 0.96
N ASP A 53 -33.52 3.53 1.99
CA ASP A 53 -33.61 4.01 3.37
C ASP A 53 -32.21 4.17 3.98
N THR A 54 -31.68 5.39 3.87
CA THR A 54 -30.35 5.74 4.39
C THR A 54 -30.24 5.56 5.90
N GLN A 55 -31.32 5.81 6.67
CA GLN A 55 -31.27 5.67 8.12
C GLN A 55 -31.24 4.19 8.53
N GLN A 56 -32.01 3.35 7.83
CA GLN A 56 -31.95 1.90 8.02
C GLN A 56 -30.55 1.35 7.69
N PHE A 57 -29.93 1.85 6.62
CA PHE A 57 -28.54 1.51 6.26
C PHE A 57 -27.56 1.85 7.39
N LEU A 58 -27.56 3.09 7.87
CA LEU A 58 -26.64 3.53 8.93
C LEU A 58 -26.84 2.73 10.22
N ASN A 59 -28.10 2.53 10.65
CA ASN A 59 -28.41 1.74 11.84
C ASN A 59 -27.95 0.27 11.70
N GLY A 60 -28.02 -0.30 10.49
CA GLY A 60 -27.55 -1.66 10.23
C GLY A 60 -26.03 -1.77 10.24
N LEU A 61 -25.33 -0.76 9.72
CA LEU A 61 -23.88 -0.66 9.77
C LEU A 61 -23.40 -0.52 11.22
N ASP A 62 -24.02 0.35 12.01
CA ASP A 62 -23.72 0.52 13.44
C ASP A 62 -23.89 -0.79 14.19
N ALA A 63 -25.00 -1.51 13.96
CA ALA A 63 -25.25 -2.81 14.59
C ALA A 63 -24.19 -3.86 14.23
N ILE A 64 -23.53 -3.78 13.06
CA ILE A 64 -22.41 -4.66 12.68
C ILE A 64 -21.17 -4.33 13.50
N PHE A 65 -20.88 -3.05 13.69
CA PHE A 65 -19.74 -2.59 14.49
C PHE A 65 -19.94 -2.89 15.98
N ASP A 66 -21.14 -2.66 16.53
CA ASP A 66 -21.48 -2.91 17.94
C ASP A 66 -21.32 -4.38 18.34
N ARG A 67 -21.59 -5.31 17.41
CA ARG A 67 -21.39 -6.75 17.64
C ARG A 67 -19.98 -7.25 17.25
N HIS A 68 -19.06 -6.34 16.94
CA HIS A 68 -17.69 -6.62 16.50
C HIS A 68 -17.58 -7.54 15.26
N ALA A 69 -18.57 -7.51 14.37
CA ALA A 69 -18.61 -8.36 13.15
C ALA A 69 -18.08 -7.65 11.89
N ALA A 70 -17.48 -6.47 12.03
CA ALA A 70 -17.05 -5.64 10.90
C ALA A 70 -16.05 -6.33 9.95
N ALA A 71 -15.20 -7.22 10.47
CA ALA A 71 -14.20 -7.93 9.66
C ALA A 71 -14.80 -8.86 8.60
N THR A 72 -16.04 -9.33 8.80
CA THR A 72 -16.70 -10.30 7.91
C THR A 72 -17.96 -9.74 7.26
N GLU A 73 -18.68 -8.84 7.92
CA GLU A 73 -20.02 -8.42 7.49
C GLU A 73 -20.07 -7.00 6.91
N ALA A 74 -19.19 -6.08 7.33
CA ALA A 74 -19.31 -4.67 6.92
C ALA A 74 -19.02 -4.47 5.43
N GLY A 75 -18.03 -5.17 4.86
CA GLY A 75 -17.72 -5.09 3.43
C GLY A 75 -18.90 -5.50 2.53
N PRO A 76 -19.43 -6.72 2.65
CA PRO A 76 -20.61 -7.16 1.91
C PRO A 76 -21.83 -6.27 2.12
N TYR A 77 -22.03 -5.74 3.34
CA TYR A 77 -23.12 -4.84 3.66
C TYR A 77 -23.04 -3.50 2.92
N LEU A 78 -21.84 -2.90 2.88
CA LEU A 78 -21.57 -1.66 2.14
C LEU A 78 -21.73 -1.87 0.62
N GLU A 79 -21.23 -2.98 0.08
CA GLU A 79 -21.36 -3.32 -1.34
C GLU A 79 -22.82 -3.48 -1.76
N GLN A 80 -23.62 -4.20 -0.95
CA GLN A 80 -25.05 -4.35 -1.22
C GLN A 80 -25.79 -3.02 -1.12
N ALA A 81 -25.47 -2.18 -0.12
CA ALA A 81 -26.09 -0.87 0.05
C ALA A 81 -25.81 0.07 -1.13
N MET A 82 -24.61 0.01 -1.74
CA MET A 82 -24.31 0.77 -2.96
C MET A 82 -25.21 0.34 -4.12
N VAL A 83 -25.34 -0.98 -4.33
CA VAL A 83 -26.20 -1.54 -5.39
C VAL A 83 -27.67 -1.17 -5.16
N ASP A 84 -28.14 -1.22 -3.93
CA ASP A 84 -29.52 -0.89 -3.58
C ASP A 84 -29.82 0.59 -3.79
N ALA A 85 -28.90 1.48 -3.38
CA ALA A 85 -29.02 2.92 -3.62
C ALA A 85 -28.98 3.27 -5.13
N GLU A 86 -28.14 2.59 -5.91
CA GLU A 86 -28.06 2.76 -7.36
C GLU A 86 -29.34 2.29 -8.06
N ASN A 87 -29.87 1.12 -7.70
CA ASN A 87 -31.10 0.59 -8.26
C ASN A 87 -32.32 1.46 -7.90
N ALA A 88 -32.30 2.09 -6.73
CA ALA A 88 -33.30 3.06 -6.30
C ALA A 88 -33.18 4.40 -7.03
N GLY A 89 -32.06 4.68 -7.69
CA GLY A 89 -31.75 5.99 -8.27
C GLY A 89 -31.55 7.08 -7.21
N ASP A 90 -31.23 6.70 -5.96
CA ASP A 90 -31.04 7.64 -4.85
C ASP A 90 -29.57 8.09 -4.79
N GLU A 91 -29.26 9.17 -5.49
CA GLU A 91 -27.90 9.74 -5.55
C GLU A 91 -27.42 10.25 -4.18
N ALA A 92 -28.32 10.75 -3.32
CA ALA A 92 -27.97 11.23 -1.99
C ALA A 92 -27.67 10.07 -1.02
N GLY A 93 -28.50 9.03 -1.06
CA GLY A 93 -28.25 7.77 -0.37
C GLY A 93 -26.93 7.13 -0.81
N LEU A 94 -26.69 7.06 -2.12
CA LEU A 94 -25.43 6.51 -2.67
C LEU A 94 -24.20 7.30 -2.20
N LEU A 95 -24.25 8.63 -2.20
CA LEU A 95 -23.14 9.46 -1.71
C LEU A 95 -22.85 9.21 -0.22
N THR A 96 -23.89 8.95 0.58
CA THR A 96 -23.74 8.57 1.98
C THR A 96 -23.04 7.21 2.12
N VAL A 97 -23.47 6.19 1.37
CA VAL A 97 -22.85 4.87 1.38
C VAL A 97 -21.38 4.94 0.93
N LEU A 98 -21.07 5.74 -0.10
CA LEU A 98 -19.69 5.94 -0.56
C LEU A 98 -18.81 6.58 0.52
N ASN A 99 -19.34 7.57 1.26
CA ASN A 99 -18.62 8.19 2.37
C ASN A 99 -18.27 7.18 3.49
N GLU A 100 -19.22 6.32 3.87
CA GLU A 100 -18.95 5.26 4.86
C GLU A 100 -17.97 4.21 4.34
N THR A 101 -18.06 3.87 3.05
CA THR A 101 -17.14 2.94 2.40
C THR A 101 -15.71 3.46 2.39
N MET A 102 -15.50 4.77 2.19
CA MET A 102 -14.17 5.38 2.30
C MET A 102 -13.56 5.22 3.69
N GLY A 103 -14.38 5.39 4.74
CA GLY A 103 -13.98 5.15 6.13
C GLY A 103 -13.59 3.70 6.38
N PHE A 104 -14.40 2.75 5.91
CA PHE A 104 -14.17 1.32 6.07
C PHE A 104 -12.92 0.82 5.34
N TYR A 105 -12.73 1.16 4.06
CA TYR A 105 -11.53 0.74 3.32
C TYR A 105 -10.26 1.36 3.85
N ARG A 106 -10.34 2.59 4.39
CA ARG A 106 -9.21 3.21 5.10
C ARG A 106 -8.83 2.43 6.35
N SER A 107 -9.78 1.99 7.18
CA SER A 107 -9.48 1.26 8.41
C SER A 107 -8.91 -0.15 8.15
N GLN A 108 -9.24 -0.75 7.01
CA GLN A 108 -8.70 -2.05 6.57
C GLN A 108 -7.38 -1.95 5.80
N GLY A 109 -6.84 -0.73 5.57
CA GLY A 109 -5.64 -0.54 4.75
C GLY A 109 -5.83 -0.85 3.25
N ARG A 110 -7.08 -0.96 2.78
CA ARG A 110 -7.46 -1.25 1.38
C ARG A 110 -7.39 0.01 0.52
N HIS A 111 -6.22 0.65 0.47
CA HIS A 111 -6.05 1.97 -0.16
C HIS A 111 -6.35 1.98 -1.66
N LYS A 112 -6.02 0.92 -2.39
CA LYS A 112 -6.29 0.81 -3.84
C LYS A 112 -7.79 0.77 -4.13
N ASP A 113 -8.53 -0.03 -3.37
CA ASP A 113 -9.99 -0.14 -3.52
C ASP A 113 -10.67 1.19 -3.15
N ASN A 114 -10.10 1.89 -2.17
CA ASN A 114 -10.60 3.20 -1.74
C ASN A 114 -10.41 4.30 -2.81
N GLN A 115 -9.39 4.23 -3.66
CA GLN A 115 -9.22 5.21 -4.75
C GLN A 115 -10.41 5.24 -5.70
N TRP A 116 -11.00 4.08 -5.98
CA TRP A 116 -12.20 4.00 -6.82
C TRP A 116 -13.42 4.63 -6.14
N ILE A 117 -13.61 4.37 -4.84
CA ILE A 117 -14.70 4.98 -4.06
C ILE A 117 -14.55 6.50 -4.02
N VAL A 118 -13.33 6.99 -3.84
CA VAL A 118 -12.99 8.43 -3.84
C VAL A 118 -13.36 9.07 -5.17
N GLN A 119 -12.90 8.52 -6.29
CA GLN A 119 -13.22 9.05 -7.61
C GLN A 119 -14.74 9.05 -7.84
N ARG A 120 -15.41 7.94 -7.51
CA ARG A 120 -16.85 7.80 -7.67
C ARG A 120 -17.65 8.81 -6.83
N ALA A 121 -17.23 9.07 -5.60
CA ALA A 121 -17.85 10.04 -4.71
C ALA A 121 -17.69 11.48 -5.24
N LEU A 122 -16.51 11.84 -5.75
CA LEU A 122 -16.24 13.16 -6.35
C LEU A 122 -17.07 13.37 -7.62
N GLU A 123 -17.13 12.38 -8.51
CA GLU A 123 -17.94 12.43 -9.74
C GLU A 123 -19.44 12.50 -9.45
N LEU A 124 -19.94 11.72 -8.48
CA LEU A 124 -21.33 11.76 -8.07
C LEU A 124 -21.69 13.12 -7.47
N ALA A 125 -20.86 13.65 -6.57
CA ALA A 125 -21.08 14.99 -6.00
C ALA A 125 -21.08 16.10 -7.05
N ALA A 126 -20.22 15.99 -8.09
CA ALA A 126 -20.22 16.90 -9.23
C ALA A 126 -21.51 16.79 -10.06
N ARG A 127 -21.99 15.58 -10.34
CA ARG A 127 -23.26 15.36 -11.06
C ARG A 127 -24.47 15.89 -10.31
N MET A 128 -24.47 15.76 -8.98
CA MET A 128 -25.48 16.32 -8.08
C MET A 128 -25.41 17.86 -7.96
N GLY A 129 -24.42 18.51 -8.60
CA GLY A 129 -24.25 19.97 -8.52
C GLY A 129 -23.76 20.47 -7.16
N LEU A 130 -23.22 19.58 -6.31
CA LEU A 130 -22.76 19.94 -4.96
C LEU A 130 -21.43 20.71 -4.96
N THR A 131 -20.73 20.74 -6.10
CA THR A 131 -19.42 21.38 -6.27
C THR A 131 -19.48 22.91 -6.34
N THR A 132 -20.68 23.50 -6.40
CA THR A 132 -20.87 24.95 -6.36
C THR A 132 -21.38 25.39 -5.00
N GLY A 133 -20.63 26.26 -4.31
CA GLY A 133 -21.10 26.95 -3.10
C GLY A 133 -20.83 26.23 -1.77
N THR A 134 -21.74 26.42 -0.82
CA THR A 134 -21.60 26.14 0.62
C THR A 134 -22.19 24.79 1.04
N SER A 135 -22.08 23.77 0.20
CA SER A 135 -22.67 22.46 0.49
C SER A 135 -21.92 21.72 1.60
N GLU A 136 -22.59 21.45 2.72
CA GLU A 136 -22.01 20.67 3.83
C GLU A 136 -21.72 19.21 3.44
N ALA A 137 -22.55 18.63 2.57
CA ALA A 137 -22.34 17.28 2.04
C ALA A 137 -21.08 17.22 1.17
N TRP A 138 -20.81 18.30 0.42
CA TRP A 138 -19.59 18.42 -0.37
C TRP A 138 -18.34 18.56 0.51
N ALA A 139 -18.40 19.40 1.54
CA ALA A 139 -17.33 19.52 2.52
C ALA A 139 -16.97 18.17 3.16
N THR A 140 -17.98 17.42 3.61
CA THR A 140 -17.79 16.10 4.22
C THR A 140 -17.14 15.11 3.25
N THR A 141 -17.61 15.08 2.01
CA THR A 141 -17.05 14.22 0.96
C THR A 141 -15.60 14.56 0.68
N LEU A 142 -15.25 15.85 0.54
CA LEU A 142 -13.86 16.29 0.34
C LEU A 142 -12.95 15.90 1.51
N ILE A 143 -13.40 16.06 2.76
CA ILE A 143 -12.63 15.67 3.95
C ILE A 143 -12.34 14.16 3.93
N ASN A 144 -13.34 13.34 3.60
CA ASN A 144 -13.19 11.89 3.53
C ASN A 144 -12.27 11.47 2.39
N CYS A 145 -12.43 12.06 1.20
CA CYS A 145 -11.55 11.85 0.06
C CYS A 145 -10.09 12.21 0.39
N ALA A 146 -9.86 13.38 0.96
CA ALA A 146 -8.53 13.83 1.36
C ALA A 146 -7.89 12.89 2.39
N THR A 147 -8.67 12.43 3.37
CA THR A 147 -8.22 11.49 4.40
C THR A 147 -7.90 10.11 3.83
N ALA A 148 -8.66 9.65 2.84
CA ALA A 148 -8.37 8.44 2.09
C ALA A 148 -7.06 8.57 1.29
N MET A 149 -6.85 9.69 0.59
CA MET A 149 -5.61 9.97 -0.16
C MET A 149 -4.38 10.07 0.76
N ARG A 150 -4.52 10.72 1.92
CA ARG A 150 -3.45 10.80 2.94
C ARG A 150 -3.06 9.40 3.41
N ALA A 151 -4.04 8.56 3.76
CA ALA A 151 -3.79 7.19 4.19
C ALA A 151 -3.12 6.34 3.09
N ALA A 152 -3.41 6.64 1.81
CA ALA A 152 -2.75 6.04 0.64
C ALA A 152 -1.36 6.63 0.34
N LYS A 153 -0.86 7.56 1.17
CA LYS A 153 0.39 8.31 0.98
C LYS A 153 0.46 9.17 -0.29
N GLN A 154 -0.69 9.53 -0.85
CA GLN A 154 -0.80 10.48 -1.96
C GLN A 154 -0.93 11.90 -1.41
N TYR A 155 0.16 12.40 -0.84
CA TYR A 155 0.14 13.61 -0.02
C TYR A 155 -0.23 14.88 -0.77
N ASP A 156 0.22 15.04 -2.02
CA ASP A 156 -0.11 16.21 -2.82
C ASP A 156 -1.62 16.30 -3.11
N GLN A 157 -2.24 15.18 -3.51
CA GLN A 157 -3.69 15.12 -3.76
C GLN A 157 -4.50 15.31 -2.47
N ALA A 158 -4.01 14.77 -1.34
CA ALA A 158 -4.63 14.98 -0.04
C ALA A 158 -4.59 16.46 0.36
N GLU A 159 -3.46 17.15 0.18
CA GLU A 159 -3.30 18.58 0.48
C GLU A 159 -4.28 19.43 -0.34
N ASP A 160 -4.36 19.18 -1.65
CA ASP A 160 -5.29 19.89 -2.54
C ASP A 160 -6.76 19.69 -2.13
N LEU A 161 -7.16 18.46 -1.82
CA LEU A 161 -8.53 18.16 -1.39
C LEU A 161 -8.86 18.75 -0.01
N TYR A 162 -7.91 18.75 0.93
CA TYR A 162 -8.13 19.39 2.22
C TYR A 162 -8.25 20.92 2.10
N HIS A 163 -7.48 21.56 1.21
CA HIS A 163 -7.64 22.99 0.96
C HIS A 163 -8.99 23.32 0.33
N GLN A 164 -9.45 22.52 -0.64
CA GLN A 164 -10.81 22.65 -1.16
C GLN A 164 -11.86 22.47 -0.06
N ALA A 165 -11.67 21.49 0.84
CA ALA A 165 -12.57 21.30 1.98
C ALA A 165 -12.57 22.52 2.91
N GLN A 166 -11.40 23.10 3.21
CA GLN A 166 -11.28 24.29 4.05
C GLN A 166 -12.03 25.48 3.45
N ASP A 167 -11.91 25.69 2.15
CA ASP A 167 -12.60 26.78 1.46
C ASP A 167 -14.12 26.61 1.48
N VAL A 168 -14.62 25.39 1.26
CA VAL A 168 -16.06 25.09 1.38
C VAL A 168 -16.54 25.25 2.82
N CYS A 169 -15.83 24.67 3.79
CA CYS A 169 -16.16 24.74 5.21
C CYS A 169 -16.21 26.18 5.72
N ARG A 170 -15.31 27.07 5.29
CA ARG A 170 -15.28 28.47 5.72
C ARG A 170 -16.58 29.23 5.39
N HIS A 171 -17.28 28.84 4.34
CA HIS A 171 -18.50 29.50 3.89
C HIS A 171 -19.79 28.75 4.29
N SER A 172 -19.68 27.45 4.59
CA SER A 172 -20.82 26.58 4.90
C SER A 172 -21.01 26.30 6.38
N LEU A 173 -19.93 26.30 7.16
CA LEU A 173 -19.95 25.91 8.57
C LEU A 173 -19.79 27.12 9.49
N ALA A 174 -20.39 27.03 10.67
CA ALA A 174 -20.14 28.02 11.70
C ALA A 174 -18.65 28.00 12.12
N PRO A 175 -18.04 29.14 12.50
CA PRO A 175 -16.64 29.21 12.93
C PRO A 175 -16.29 28.36 14.17
N THR A 176 -17.30 27.84 14.87
CA THR A 176 -17.20 26.96 16.04
C THR A 176 -17.71 25.54 15.75
N ASP A 177 -17.95 25.18 14.49
CA ASP A 177 -18.40 23.84 14.10
C ASP A 177 -17.26 22.82 14.30
N ARG A 178 -17.54 21.73 15.02
CA ARG A 178 -16.54 20.69 15.32
C ARG A 178 -15.99 19.99 14.07
N ARG A 179 -16.74 19.95 12.96
CA ARG A 179 -16.25 19.40 11.69
C ARG A 179 -15.05 20.20 11.16
N LEU A 180 -15.02 21.51 11.41
CA LEU A 180 -13.88 22.35 11.07
C LEU A 180 -12.65 21.99 11.92
N ALA A 181 -12.84 21.71 13.22
CA ALA A 181 -11.76 21.22 14.08
C ALA A 181 -11.19 19.87 13.60
N ALA A 182 -12.05 18.93 13.19
CA ALA A 182 -11.64 17.64 12.64
C ALA A 182 -10.81 17.79 11.34
N LEU A 183 -11.20 18.71 10.46
CA LEU A 183 -10.43 19.05 9.26
C LEU A 183 -9.02 19.58 9.60
N HIS A 184 -8.93 20.53 10.54
CA HIS A 184 -7.63 21.05 11.00
C HIS A 184 -6.76 19.95 11.64
N ASN A 185 -7.34 19.07 12.46
CA ASN A 185 -6.61 17.93 13.02
C ASN A 185 -6.08 17.00 11.90
N ASN A 186 -6.90 16.71 10.90
CA ASN A 186 -6.50 15.87 9.77
C ASN A 186 -5.38 16.48 8.90
N LEU A 187 -5.41 17.80 8.69
CA LEU A 187 -4.33 18.55 8.03
C LEU A 187 -3.04 18.53 8.85
N SER A 188 -3.14 18.60 10.18
CA SER A 188 -1.96 18.51 11.03
C SER A 188 -1.22 17.18 10.89
N MET A 189 -1.96 16.08 10.75
CA MET A 189 -1.39 14.76 10.51
C MET A 189 -0.68 14.71 9.14
N LEU A 190 -1.28 15.28 8.09
CA LEU A 190 -0.65 15.40 6.78
C LEU A 190 0.68 16.15 6.86
N TYR A 191 0.70 17.30 7.55
CA TYR A 191 1.91 18.08 7.73
C TYR A 191 2.97 17.36 8.57
N SER A 192 2.57 16.62 9.61
CA SER A 192 3.47 15.80 10.41
C SER A 192 4.12 14.68 9.57
N GLU A 193 3.31 13.93 8.79
CA GLU A 193 3.79 12.85 7.92
C GLU A 193 4.69 13.34 6.77
N THR A 194 4.57 14.61 6.39
CA THR A 194 5.39 15.26 5.35
C THR A 194 6.51 16.13 5.90
N ASN A 195 6.86 15.96 7.19
CA ASN A 195 7.97 16.63 7.87
C ASN A 195 7.86 18.17 7.88
N ARG A 196 6.65 18.69 8.10
CA ARG A 196 6.30 20.13 8.22
C ARG A 196 5.66 20.42 9.60
N PRO A 197 6.38 20.18 10.71
CA PRO A 197 5.78 20.20 12.05
C PRO A 197 5.32 21.60 12.51
N ASP A 198 5.92 22.67 11.97
CA ASP A 198 5.51 24.06 12.18
C ASP A 198 4.09 24.33 11.66
N LYS A 199 3.76 23.81 10.47
CA LYS A 199 2.40 23.87 9.93
C LYS A 199 1.45 22.99 10.73
N ALA A 200 1.89 21.79 11.12
CA ALA A 200 1.09 20.89 11.94
C ALA A 200 0.70 21.53 13.29
N GLU A 201 1.63 22.25 13.93
CA GLU A 201 1.35 22.99 15.16
C GLU A 201 0.26 24.05 14.94
N LEU A 202 0.35 24.83 13.85
CA LEU A 202 -0.63 25.86 13.54
C LEU A 202 -2.04 25.29 13.38
N GLU A 203 -2.17 24.20 12.61
CA GLU A 203 -3.45 23.51 12.40
C GLU A 203 -4.01 22.94 13.71
N LEU A 204 -3.18 22.32 14.55
CA LEU A 204 -3.63 21.78 15.85
C LEU A 204 -4.08 22.86 16.83
N ARG A 205 -3.43 24.02 16.83
CA ARG A 205 -3.86 25.17 17.66
C ARG A 205 -5.20 25.70 17.22
N GLU A 206 -5.48 25.75 15.92
CA GLU A 206 -6.78 26.18 15.42
C GLU A 206 -7.86 25.13 15.70
N ALA A 207 -7.57 23.84 15.53
CA ALA A 207 -8.47 22.76 15.94
C ALA A 207 -8.85 22.86 17.42
N LEU A 208 -7.86 23.10 18.28
CA LEU A 208 -8.05 23.23 19.72
C LEU A 208 -8.92 24.46 20.07
N ARG A 209 -8.64 25.62 19.44
CA ARG A 209 -9.43 26.85 19.62
C ARG A 209 -10.91 26.63 19.28
N ILE A 210 -11.19 25.91 18.18
CA ILE A 210 -12.56 25.64 17.73
C ILE A 210 -13.25 24.68 18.70
N ILE A 211 -12.59 23.57 19.06
CA ILE A 211 -13.22 22.54 19.88
C ILE A 211 -13.49 23.03 21.30
N GLU A 212 -12.56 23.81 21.90
CA GLU A 212 -12.76 24.50 23.19
C GLU A 212 -13.94 25.47 23.15
N ALA A 213 -14.04 26.29 22.09
CA ALA A 213 -15.14 27.26 21.94
C ALA A 213 -16.50 26.58 21.70
N SER A 214 -16.50 25.39 21.10
CA SER A 214 -17.70 24.60 20.82
C SER A 214 -18.16 23.74 22.00
N SER A 215 -17.26 23.47 22.96
CA SER A 215 -17.53 22.55 24.06
C SER A 215 -18.31 23.22 25.17
N VAL A 216 -19.28 22.48 25.72
CA VAL A 216 -20.05 22.91 26.90
C VAL A 216 -19.18 22.84 28.16
N ASN A 217 -18.26 21.87 28.21
CA ASN A 217 -17.30 21.71 29.30
C ASN A 217 -15.93 21.26 28.75
N PRO A 218 -15.07 22.21 28.34
CA PRO A 218 -13.78 21.88 27.73
C PRO A 218 -12.87 21.03 28.61
N ASP A 219 -13.00 21.11 29.93
CA ASP A 219 -12.19 20.36 30.89
C ASP A 219 -12.62 18.89 31.05
N GLU A 220 -13.70 18.46 30.41
CA GLU A 220 -14.22 17.08 30.41
C GLU A 220 -14.38 16.50 29.00
N ASP A 221 -14.01 17.26 27.97
CA ASP A 221 -14.30 16.93 26.57
C ASP A 221 -13.19 16.07 25.94
N ILE A 222 -13.57 14.89 25.45
CA ILE A 222 -12.67 13.92 24.81
C ILE A 222 -11.95 14.48 23.58
N ASP A 223 -12.61 15.35 22.82
CA ASP A 223 -12.06 15.91 21.59
C ASP A 223 -11.00 16.98 21.90
N VAL A 224 -11.21 17.74 22.99
CA VAL A 224 -10.22 18.68 23.53
C VAL A 224 -8.99 17.90 24.00
N ALA A 225 -9.17 16.83 24.78
CA ALA A 225 -8.08 15.99 25.27
C ALA A 225 -7.26 15.35 24.14
N SER A 226 -7.93 14.85 23.10
CA SER A 226 -7.29 14.26 21.92
C SER A 226 -6.45 15.30 21.16
N SER A 227 -6.98 16.52 21.00
CA SER A 227 -6.27 17.63 20.35
C SER A 227 -5.03 18.06 21.13
N HIS A 228 -5.10 18.11 22.47
CA HIS A 228 -3.94 18.34 23.34
C HIS A 228 -2.86 17.25 23.19
N THR A 229 -3.27 15.98 23.09
CA THR A 229 -2.33 14.86 22.90
C THR A 229 -1.56 14.99 21.58
N ASN A 230 -2.27 15.28 20.48
CA ASN A 230 -1.64 15.48 19.17
C ASN A 230 -0.69 16.68 19.16
N LEU A 231 -1.10 17.80 19.79
CA LEU A 231 -0.24 18.99 19.90
C LEU A 231 1.01 18.73 20.73
N ALA A 232 0.91 17.96 21.81
CA ALA A 232 2.06 17.58 22.61
C ALA A 232 3.11 16.78 21.81
N LEU A 233 2.65 15.81 21.01
CA LEU A 233 3.53 15.01 20.14
C LEU A 233 4.18 15.86 19.04
N THR A 234 3.43 16.78 18.43
CA THR A 234 3.98 17.72 17.43
C THR A 234 5.05 18.62 18.04
N LEU A 235 4.77 19.24 19.19
CA LEU A 235 5.74 20.08 19.90
C LEU A 235 7.00 19.29 20.31
N LEU A 236 6.84 18.01 20.63
CA LEU A 236 7.96 17.13 20.92
C LEU A 236 8.89 16.95 19.70
N THR A 237 8.32 16.77 18.50
CA THR A 237 9.11 16.67 17.25
C THR A 237 9.86 17.96 16.93
N GLU A 238 9.33 19.11 17.32
CA GLU A 238 10.00 20.42 17.20
C GLU A 238 10.98 20.72 18.35
N HIS A 239 11.18 19.76 19.26
CA HIS A 239 12.01 19.92 20.46
C HIS A 239 11.54 21.01 21.45
N LYS A 240 10.25 21.40 21.40
CA LYS A 240 9.62 22.35 22.32
C LYS A 240 9.10 21.63 23.57
N LEU A 241 10.03 21.11 24.38
CA LEU A 241 9.74 20.19 25.50
C LEU A 241 8.76 20.74 26.55
N GLU A 242 8.91 22.00 26.96
CA GLU A 242 8.06 22.60 27.99
C GLU A 242 6.58 22.66 27.56
N GLY A 243 6.34 23.08 26.30
CA GLY A 243 5.00 23.08 25.71
C GLY A 243 4.45 21.67 25.54
N ALA A 244 5.28 20.73 25.06
CA ALA A 244 4.90 19.33 24.91
C ALA A 244 4.44 18.73 26.26
N HIS A 245 5.19 18.99 27.34
CA HIS A 245 4.85 18.52 28.67
C HIS A 245 3.52 19.08 29.17
N TRP A 246 3.33 20.39 29.02
CA TRP A 246 2.11 21.06 29.45
C TRP A 246 0.88 20.50 28.73
N HIS A 247 0.94 20.36 27.40
CA HIS A 247 -0.18 19.83 26.62
C HIS A 247 -0.45 18.35 26.92
N ALA A 248 0.59 17.51 27.07
CA ALA A 248 0.40 16.10 27.42
C ALA A 248 -0.21 15.93 28.82
N ALA A 249 0.24 16.73 29.80
CA ALA A 249 -0.33 16.72 31.14
C ALA A 249 -1.78 17.20 31.16
N LYS A 250 -2.10 18.26 30.40
CA LYS A 250 -3.46 18.79 30.28
C LYS A 250 -4.42 17.77 29.65
N ALA A 251 -3.99 17.03 28.64
CA ALA A 251 -4.79 15.95 28.06
C ALA A 251 -5.20 14.91 29.12
N LEU A 252 -4.24 14.42 29.93
CA LEU A 252 -4.52 13.44 30.99
C LEU A 252 -5.45 13.98 32.08
N ASP A 253 -5.34 15.27 32.42
CA ASP A 253 -6.23 15.95 33.38
C ASP A 253 -7.68 15.98 32.89
N ILE A 254 -7.89 16.27 31.59
CA ILE A 254 -9.22 16.27 30.97
C ILE A 254 -9.82 14.86 30.97
N TYR A 255 -9.05 13.83 30.56
CA TYR A 255 -9.53 12.44 30.60
C TYR A 255 -9.95 11.99 32.00
N LYS A 256 -9.23 12.40 33.04
CA LYS A 256 -9.56 12.09 34.43
C LYS A 256 -10.82 12.82 34.91
N THR A 257 -10.90 14.12 34.62
CA THR A 257 -12.03 14.95 35.04
C THR A 257 -13.33 14.48 34.38
N GLY A 258 -13.27 14.10 33.09
CA GLY A 258 -14.42 13.54 32.37
C GLY A 258 -14.75 12.08 32.68
N HIS A 259 -13.98 11.41 33.55
CA HIS A 259 -14.10 9.96 33.84
C HIS A 259 -13.99 9.07 32.59
N LEU A 260 -13.07 9.41 31.67
CA LEU A 260 -12.88 8.79 30.36
C LEU A 260 -11.67 7.82 30.30
N GLU A 261 -11.21 7.33 31.45
CA GLU A 261 -9.98 6.54 31.60
C GLU A 261 -10.07 5.13 30.96
N HIS A 262 -11.27 4.64 30.66
CA HIS A 262 -11.48 3.37 29.96
C HIS A 262 -11.54 3.52 28.43
N SER A 263 -11.33 4.74 27.90
CA SER A 263 -11.38 4.99 26.47
C SER A 263 -10.06 4.64 25.79
N ALA A 264 -10.14 4.15 24.56
CA ALA A 264 -8.94 3.84 23.78
C ALA A 264 -8.07 5.07 23.48
N HIS A 265 -8.67 6.27 23.47
CA HIS A 265 -7.94 7.53 23.31
C HIS A 265 -7.10 7.88 24.54
N TYR A 266 -7.50 7.44 25.73
CA TYR A 266 -6.70 7.62 26.95
C TYR A 266 -5.38 6.87 26.88
N ALA A 267 -5.36 5.67 26.29
CA ALA A 267 -4.12 4.92 26.07
C ALA A 267 -3.12 5.70 25.20
N SER A 268 -3.60 6.38 24.16
CA SER A 268 -2.79 7.25 23.30
C SER A 268 -2.24 8.44 24.05
N ALA A 269 -3.05 9.06 24.92
CA ALA A 269 -2.60 10.15 25.78
C ALA A 269 -1.53 9.71 26.79
N LEU A 270 -1.67 8.53 27.39
CA LEU A 270 -0.68 7.95 28.30
C LEU A 270 0.64 7.65 27.59
N ALA A 271 0.58 7.02 26.42
CA ALA A 271 1.76 6.75 25.59
C ALA A 271 2.44 8.06 25.14
N GLY A 272 1.67 9.07 24.76
CA GLY A 272 2.19 10.38 24.39
C GLY A 272 2.86 11.11 25.55
N TYR A 273 2.25 11.12 26.74
CA TYR A 273 2.87 11.66 27.95
C TYR A 273 4.17 10.93 28.31
N ALA A 274 4.17 9.59 28.22
CA ALA A 274 5.36 8.78 28.46
C ALA A 274 6.50 9.12 27.49
N GLN A 275 6.18 9.35 26.21
CA GLN A 275 7.14 9.78 25.19
C GLN A 275 7.76 11.15 25.52
N VAL A 276 6.94 12.10 25.98
CA VAL A 276 7.43 13.41 26.43
C VAL A 276 8.35 13.26 27.64
N CYS A 277 7.95 12.49 28.66
CA CYS A 277 8.80 12.20 29.82
C CYS A 277 10.12 11.53 29.42
N PHE A 278 10.09 10.62 28.45
CA PHE A 278 11.31 9.98 27.95
C PHE A 278 12.27 11.01 27.33
N ALA A 279 11.77 11.95 26.53
CA ALA A 279 12.58 13.02 25.94
C ALA A 279 13.11 14.03 26.98
N GLU A 280 12.35 14.26 28.06
CA GLU A 280 12.80 15.03 29.23
C GLU A 280 13.80 14.28 30.11
N LYS A 281 14.14 13.02 29.77
CA LYS A 281 14.99 12.10 30.54
C LYS A 281 14.39 11.71 31.89
N ARG A 282 13.07 11.88 32.06
CA ARG A 282 12.29 11.39 33.20
C ARG A 282 11.92 9.93 32.95
N TYR A 283 12.93 9.05 32.90
CA TYR A 283 12.76 7.67 32.45
C TYR A 283 11.85 6.84 33.37
N ALA A 284 11.81 7.13 34.68
CA ALA A 284 10.89 6.46 35.61
C ALA A 284 9.42 6.76 35.26
N ASP A 285 9.09 8.01 35.01
CA ASP A 285 7.73 8.45 34.64
C ASP A 285 7.33 7.89 33.27
N ALA A 286 8.27 7.86 32.31
CA ALA A 286 8.06 7.23 31.01
C ALA A 286 7.73 5.74 31.14
N VAL A 287 8.45 5.00 31.98
CA VAL A 287 8.20 3.58 32.22
C VAL A 287 6.84 3.35 32.89
N ALA A 288 6.45 4.18 33.85
CA ALA A 288 5.13 4.10 34.47
C ALA A 288 4.01 4.39 33.45
N GLY A 289 4.18 5.43 32.62
CA GLY A 289 3.23 5.81 31.60
C GLY A 289 3.04 4.75 30.51
N TYR A 290 4.12 4.17 29.98
CA TYR A 290 4.01 3.10 28.98
C TYR A 290 3.40 1.80 29.55
N ARG A 291 3.68 1.46 30.82
CA ARG A 291 3.02 0.30 31.47
C ARG A 291 1.52 0.52 31.54
N HIS A 292 1.09 1.68 32.03
CA HIS A 292 -0.32 2.00 32.14
C HIS A 292 -1.01 2.05 30.76
N ALA A 293 -0.32 2.59 29.74
CA ALA A 293 -0.82 2.56 28.38
C ALA A 293 -1.04 1.12 27.88
N LEU A 294 -0.12 0.18 28.16
CA LEU A 294 -0.27 -1.23 27.77
C LEU A 294 -1.45 -1.91 28.45
N ASP A 295 -1.73 -1.60 29.72
CA ASP A 295 -2.88 -2.15 30.45
C ASP A 295 -4.20 -1.73 29.77
N VAL A 296 -4.33 -0.45 29.41
CA VAL A 296 -5.52 0.07 28.71
C VAL A 296 -5.60 -0.47 27.27
N ILE A 297 -4.48 -0.59 26.56
CA ILE A 297 -4.46 -1.19 25.21
C ILE A 297 -4.91 -2.65 25.25
N GLU A 298 -4.46 -3.42 26.25
CA GLU A 298 -4.89 -4.80 26.42
C GLU A 298 -6.40 -4.89 26.69
N GLU A 299 -6.95 -4.02 27.54
CA GLU A 299 -8.39 -3.94 27.81
C GLU A 299 -9.21 -3.61 26.54
N CYS A 300 -8.78 -2.62 25.75
CA CYS A 300 -9.55 -2.15 24.60
C CYS A 300 -9.36 -2.98 23.32
N TYR A 301 -8.14 -3.46 23.05
CA TYR A 301 -7.76 -4.02 21.75
C TYR A 301 -7.06 -5.38 21.83
N GLY A 302 -6.62 -5.81 23.01
CA GLY A 302 -5.83 -7.02 23.19
C GLY A 302 -4.36 -6.88 22.75
N LYS A 303 -3.59 -7.94 23.00
CA LYS A 303 -2.14 -7.98 22.82
C LYS A 303 -1.66 -8.17 21.38
N ASP A 304 -2.54 -8.66 20.50
CA ASP A 304 -2.18 -9.02 19.12
C ASP A 304 -2.15 -7.83 18.15
N THR A 305 -2.14 -6.60 18.66
CA THR A 305 -2.12 -5.37 17.85
C THR A 305 -0.72 -4.79 17.66
N ASP A 306 -0.52 -4.09 16.55
CA ASP A 306 0.73 -3.33 16.32
C ASP A 306 0.90 -2.23 17.38
N TYR A 307 -0.21 -1.65 17.87
CA TYR A 307 -0.18 -0.62 18.89
C TYR A 307 0.38 -1.12 20.22
N TRP A 308 0.00 -2.33 20.64
CA TRP A 308 0.56 -2.99 21.81
C TRP A 308 2.07 -3.24 21.62
N ARG A 309 2.48 -3.79 20.47
CA ARG A 309 3.90 -4.10 20.18
C ARG A 309 4.80 -2.86 20.16
N ILE A 310 4.35 -1.76 19.54
CA ILE A 310 5.11 -0.49 19.50
C ILE A 310 5.27 0.08 20.93
N THR A 311 4.19 0.06 21.71
CA THR A 311 4.22 0.58 23.09
C THR A 311 5.12 -0.28 23.98
N GLU A 312 5.15 -1.59 23.77
CA GLU A 312 6.06 -2.51 24.47
C GLU A 312 7.53 -2.25 24.11
N ASP A 313 7.85 -2.01 22.84
CA ASP A 313 9.19 -1.64 22.39
C ASP A 313 9.67 -0.34 23.05
N ASN A 314 8.81 0.68 23.08
CA ASN A 314 9.07 1.96 23.76
C ASN A 314 9.31 1.77 25.27
N LEU A 315 8.51 0.93 25.93
CA LEU A 315 8.73 0.57 27.33
C LEU A 315 10.10 -0.11 27.54
N ARG A 316 10.50 -1.00 26.62
CA ARG A 316 11.81 -1.68 26.66
C ARG A 316 12.96 -0.66 26.56
N GLN A 317 12.82 0.32 25.67
CA GLN A 317 13.79 1.41 25.50
C GLN A 317 13.87 2.32 26.74
N ALA A 318 12.72 2.70 27.31
CA ALA A 318 12.64 3.50 28.53
C ALA A 318 13.31 2.81 29.73
N LYS A 319 13.08 1.49 29.90
CA LYS A 319 13.74 0.69 30.94
C LYS A 319 15.26 0.64 30.77
N SER A 320 15.73 0.43 29.53
CA SER A 320 17.17 0.40 29.22
C SER A 320 17.86 1.73 29.56
N GLN A 321 17.24 2.86 29.19
CA GLN A 321 17.79 4.19 29.50
C GLN A 321 17.74 4.53 30.98
N ALA A 322 16.69 4.14 31.70
CA ALA A 322 16.63 4.29 33.15
C ALA A 322 17.75 3.51 33.85
N GLN A 323 17.98 2.26 33.43
CA GLN A 323 19.06 1.43 33.97
C GLN A 323 20.43 2.05 33.68
N ALA A 324 20.66 2.54 32.45
CA ALA A 324 21.89 3.24 32.08
C ALA A 324 22.10 4.54 32.90
N ALA A 325 21.01 5.21 33.28
CA ALA A 325 21.02 6.39 34.14
C ALA A 325 21.13 6.06 35.65
N GLY A 326 21.20 4.78 36.04
CA GLY A 326 21.25 4.36 37.44
C GLY A 326 19.94 4.60 38.21
N ILE A 327 18.81 4.70 37.49
CA ILE A 327 17.48 4.88 38.08
C ILE A 327 16.91 3.49 38.38
N ASP A 328 16.68 3.20 39.66
CA ASP A 328 16.03 1.96 40.09
C ASP A 328 14.54 2.01 39.75
N ILE A 329 14.15 1.30 38.69
CA ILE A 329 12.74 1.10 38.35
C ILE A 329 12.24 -0.05 39.22
N VAL A 330 11.42 0.27 40.21
CA VAL A 330 10.76 -0.74 41.04
C VAL A 330 9.93 -1.67 40.13
N PRO A 331 10.17 -2.99 40.16
CA PRO A 331 9.28 -3.95 39.54
C PRO A 331 8.15 -4.23 40.53
N ASN A 332 6.96 -3.70 40.29
CA ASN A 332 5.78 -4.20 40.98
C ASN A 332 4.71 -4.57 39.96
N ASP A 333 4.46 -5.88 39.89
CA ASP A 333 3.10 -6.43 39.82
C ASP A 333 2.27 -5.85 40.98
N THR A 334 0.96 -5.74 40.74
CA THR A 334 -0.13 -5.35 41.67
C THR A 334 -0.34 -3.85 41.91
N THR A 335 -1.40 -3.36 41.28
CA THR A 335 -2.32 -2.28 41.68
C THR A 335 -2.14 -1.72 43.09
N ASP A 336 -1.89 -0.41 43.20
CA ASP A 336 -2.81 0.47 43.92
C ASP A 336 -2.58 1.95 43.59
N ALA A 337 -3.71 2.67 43.51
CA ALA A 337 -3.80 4.07 43.17
C ALA A 337 -3.24 4.99 44.28
N THR A 338 -3.00 6.24 43.89
CA THR A 338 -2.75 7.42 44.73
C THR A 338 -1.38 7.52 45.39
N THR A 339 -0.51 8.39 44.85
CA THR A 339 0.05 9.56 45.56
C THR A 339 0.98 10.35 44.64
N ALA A 340 0.65 11.63 44.45
CA ALA A 340 1.60 12.65 44.00
C ALA A 340 2.69 12.85 45.08
N PRO A 341 3.87 13.37 44.71
CA PRO A 341 4.17 14.68 45.30
C PRO A 341 4.91 15.66 44.38
N ALA A 342 4.69 16.91 44.74
CA ALA A 342 5.27 18.13 44.20
C ALA A 342 6.71 18.40 44.68
N GLN A 343 7.39 19.19 43.86
CA GLN A 343 8.24 20.34 44.18
C GLN A 343 9.58 20.20 44.93
N GLU A 344 10.53 20.93 44.32
CA GLU A 344 11.62 21.72 44.90
C GLU A 344 12.97 21.07 45.21
N ALA A 345 13.90 21.35 44.28
CA ALA A 345 15.15 22.09 44.49
C ALA A 345 15.90 21.91 45.83
N THR A 346 17.18 21.53 45.75
CA THR A 346 18.29 22.44 46.09
C THR A 346 19.66 21.76 45.93
N ASN A 347 20.58 22.53 45.35
CA ASN A 347 22.03 22.61 45.59
C ASN A 347 22.72 21.48 46.39
N ALA A 348 23.80 20.93 45.82
CA ALA A 348 25.16 21.41 46.10
C ALA A 348 26.18 20.40 45.56
N GLY A 349 27.20 20.90 44.88
CA GLY A 349 28.23 20.08 44.27
C GLY A 349 29.16 19.40 45.27
N THR A 350 29.93 18.45 44.78
CA THR A 350 31.35 18.35 45.12
C THR A 350 32.11 17.54 44.08
N SER A 351 33.30 18.06 43.81
CA SER A 351 34.33 17.64 42.87
C SER A 351 35.00 16.29 43.18
N ARG A 352 35.72 15.79 42.16
CA ARG A 352 36.93 14.91 42.13
C ARG A 352 36.64 13.49 41.63
N GLN A 353 37.47 12.82 40.84
CA GLN A 353 38.73 13.11 40.11
C GLN A 353 39.01 11.88 39.23
N ASN A 354 39.62 12.13 38.06
CA ASN A 354 40.43 11.26 37.18
C ASN A 354 40.67 9.78 37.52
N SER A 355 40.45 8.92 36.52
CA SER A 355 41.41 7.89 36.04
C SER A 355 40.95 7.47 34.63
N THR A 356 41.64 7.88 33.56
CA THR A 356 42.65 7.10 32.82
C THR A 356 42.35 5.60 32.74
N ASP A 357 41.77 5.15 31.63
CA ASP A 357 42.40 4.13 30.77
C ASP A 357 41.71 4.06 29.40
N ALA A 358 42.53 3.98 28.36
CA ALA A 358 42.15 3.80 26.96
C ALA A 358 42.41 2.32 26.55
N PRO A 359 42.11 1.93 25.31
CA PRO A 359 41.05 0.99 24.97
C PRO A 359 41.55 -0.44 24.74
N VAL A 360 40.67 -1.43 24.94
CA VAL A 360 40.93 -2.82 24.51
C VAL A 360 39.95 -3.16 23.37
N MET A 361 40.50 -3.23 22.16
CA MET A 361 39.90 -3.86 20.99
C MET A 361 39.98 -5.38 21.11
N PRO A 362 38.99 -6.13 20.59
CA PRO A 362 39.22 -7.49 20.11
C PRO A 362 39.36 -7.49 18.59
N THR A 363 40.56 -7.84 18.15
CA THR A 363 40.91 -8.23 16.79
C THR A 363 40.42 -9.66 16.53
N ALA A 364 39.69 -9.89 15.45
CA ALA A 364 39.54 -11.21 14.82
C ALA A 364 39.31 -10.99 13.32
N LEU A 365 40.37 -10.97 12.52
CA LEU A 365 40.88 -12.11 11.75
C LEU A 365 39.84 -12.68 10.79
N VAL A 366 39.94 -12.16 9.57
CA VAL A 366 39.47 -12.73 8.31
C VAL A 366 40.02 -14.16 8.18
N SER A 367 39.13 -15.13 7.95
CA SER A 367 39.49 -16.40 7.35
C SER A 367 38.54 -16.70 6.20
N ASP A 368 39.10 -16.70 5.00
CA ASP A 368 38.54 -17.30 3.80
C ASP A 368 38.07 -18.72 4.11
N SER A 369 36.76 -18.95 3.99
CA SER A 369 36.27 -20.25 3.56
C SER A 369 35.12 -20.01 2.60
N ALA A 370 35.43 -20.09 1.31
CA ALA A 370 34.47 -20.42 0.28
C ALA A 370 33.85 -21.79 0.63
N ALA A 371 32.77 -21.75 1.42
CA ALA A 371 31.91 -22.90 1.62
C ALA A 371 31.10 -23.06 0.34
N THR A 372 31.62 -23.92 -0.54
CA THR A 372 30.87 -24.57 -1.60
C THR A 372 29.74 -25.36 -0.95
N ALA A 373 28.59 -24.70 -0.77
CA ALA A 373 27.35 -25.38 -0.45
C ALA A 373 27.00 -26.25 -1.65
N THR A 374 27.33 -27.54 -1.55
CA THR A 374 26.86 -28.59 -2.45
C THR A 374 25.34 -28.54 -2.50
N SER A 375 24.82 -27.98 -3.59
CA SER A 375 23.41 -27.95 -3.95
C SER A 375 22.86 -29.37 -3.99
N VAL A 376 22.03 -29.71 -3.00
CA VAL A 376 21.05 -30.80 -3.17
C VAL A 376 20.08 -30.28 -4.23
N VAL A 377 20.11 -30.86 -5.43
CA VAL A 377 19.20 -30.47 -6.52
C VAL A 377 17.79 -30.90 -6.12
N GLY A 378 17.08 -29.99 -5.46
CA GLY A 378 15.64 -30.12 -5.24
C GLY A 378 14.91 -30.17 -6.57
N ILE A 379 13.86 -30.99 -6.65
CA ILE A 379 12.98 -31.04 -7.83
C ILE A 379 12.30 -29.69 -7.96
N SER A 380 12.36 -29.07 -9.14
CA SER A 380 11.68 -27.80 -9.34
C SER A 380 10.16 -27.96 -9.24
N GLY A 381 9.47 -26.96 -8.68
CA GLY A 381 8.03 -27.03 -8.47
C GLY A 381 7.24 -27.20 -9.78
N LEU A 382 7.70 -26.65 -10.91
CA LEU A 382 7.11 -26.92 -12.24
C LEU A 382 7.23 -28.40 -12.67
N LYS A 383 8.38 -29.04 -12.40
CA LYS A 383 8.56 -30.48 -12.69
C LYS A 383 7.67 -31.32 -11.79
N LEU A 384 7.58 -30.97 -10.51
CA LEU A 384 6.70 -31.63 -9.55
C LEU A 384 5.23 -31.51 -9.96
N ALA A 385 4.78 -30.30 -10.30
CA ALA A 385 3.42 -30.01 -10.77
C ALA A 385 3.06 -30.78 -12.04
N ARG A 386 3.96 -30.79 -13.04
CA ARG A 386 3.77 -31.54 -14.29
C ARG A 386 3.69 -33.04 -14.04
N ALA A 387 4.51 -33.57 -13.15
CA ALA A 387 4.46 -34.98 -12.77
C ALA A 387 3.18 -35.33 -12.00
N PHE A 388 2.77 -34.48 -11.06
CA PHE A 388 1.54 -34.65 -10.28
C PHE A 388 0.29 -34.63 -11.18
N TRP A 389 0.23 -33.69 -12.12
CA TRP A 389 -0.78 -33.69 -13.17
C TRP A 389 -0.75 -35.00 -13.97
N THR A 390 0.40 -35.41 -14.49
CA THR A 390 0.49 -36.55 -15.41
C THR A 390 0.13 -37.88 -14.73
N GLN A 391 0.56 -38.07 -13.48
CA GLN A 391 0.47 -39.35 -12.78
C GLN A 391 -0.75 -39.46 -11.86
N VAL A 392 -1.32 -38.32 -11.41
CA VAL A 392 -2.44 -38.30 -10.45
C VAL A 392 -3.65 -37.56 -11.02
N GLY A 393 -3.46 -36.30 -11.42
CA GLY A 393 -4.57 -35.44 -11.88
C GLY A 393 -5.25 -35.93 -13.17
N LYS A 394 -4.46 -36.31 -14.18
CA LYS A 394 -4.96 -36.76 -15.49
C LYS A 394 -5.73 -38.09 -15.41
N PRO A 395 -5.26 -39.12 -14.66
CA PRO A 395 -6.07 -40.30 -14.38
C PRO A 395 -7.38 -40.00 -13.66
N MET A 396 -7.36 -39.12 -12.64
CA MET A 396 -8.59 -38.69 -11.93
C MET A 396 -9.60 -38.08 -12.90
N LEU A 397 -9.15 -37.14 -13.74
CA LEU A 397 -10.01 -36.45 -14.69
C LEU A 397 -10.57 -37.42 -15.74
N SER A 398 -9.75 -38.35 -16.24
CA SER A 398 -10.17 -39.35 -17.24
C SER A 398 -11.20 -40.35 -16.69
N ALA A 399 -11.08 -40.71 -15.41
CA ALA A 399 -11.98 -41.68 -14.77
C ALA A 399 -13.33 -41.05 -14.39
N LYS A 400 -13.32 -39.83 -13.82
CA LYS A 400 -14.51 -39.19 -13.27
C LYS A 400 -15.21 -38.22 -14.22
N TYR A 401 -14.47 -37.59 -15.14
CA TYR A 401 -14.97 -36.54 -16.04
C TYR A 401 -14.57 -36.77 -17.51
N PRO A 402 -14.79 -37.97 -18.08
CA PRO A 402 -14.30 -38.31 -19.42
C PRO A 402 -14.78 -37.35 -20.52
N GLN A 403 -15.99 -36.79 -20.39
CA GLN A 403 -16.57 -35.85 -21.33
C GLN A 403 -15.96 -34.43 -21.28
N TYR A 404 -15.23 -34.09 -20.20
CA TYR A 404 -14.62 -32.77 -20.02
C TYR A 404 -13.09 -32.76 -20.22
N VAL A 405 -12.45 -33.92 -20.42
CA VAL A 405 -10.99 -34.01 -20.62
C VAL A 405 -10.51 -33.15 -21.80
N SER A 406 -11.30 -33.05 -22.87
CA SER A 406 -10.99 -32.22 -24.05
C SER A 406 -11.51 -30.79 -23.93
N ARG A 407 -11.94 -30.35 -22.74
CA ARG A 407 -12.51 -29.02 -22.49
C ARG A 407 -11.77 -28.22 -21.41
N ILE A 408 -10.96 -28.90 -20.60
CA ILE A 408 -10.27 -28.30 -19.45
C ILE A 408 -8.81 -28.01 -19.82
N ALA A 409 -8.38 -26.77 -19.60
CA ALA A 409 -6.96 -26.40 -19.67
C ALA A 409 -6.29 -26.68 -18.32
N VAL A 410 -5.01 -27.07 -18.35
CA VAL A 410 -4.26 -27.50 -17.17
C VAL A 410 -2.85 -26.95 -17.20
N GLY A 411 -2.32 -26.51 -16.06
CA GLY A 411 -0.97 -25.99 -15.96
C GLY A 411 -0.61 -25.49 -14.57
N LEU A 412 0.48 -24.73 -14.48
CA LEU A 412 0.87 -23.99 -13.29
C LEU A 412 1.32 -22.59 -13.71
N VAL A 413 0.56 -21.59 -13.30
CA VAL A 413 0.73 -20.15 -13.63
C VAL A 413 0.36 -19.34 -12.39
N GLY A 414 1.04 -18.24 -12.12
CA GLY A 414 0.68 -17.31 -11.04
C GLY A 414 1.85 -16.75 -10.24
N HIS A 415 1.59 -16.33 -9.00
CA HIS A 415 2.54 -15.61 -8.16
C HIS A 415 3.63 -16.47 -7.50
N GLY A 416 3.68 -17.79 -7.70
CA GLY A 416 4.67 -18.67 -7.05
C GLY A 416 6.08 -18.54 -7.64
N SER A 417 7.14 -18.68 -6.82
CA SER A 417 8.52 -18.76 -7.32
C SER A 417 8.70 -19.93 -8.29
N GLU A 418 7.99 -21.03 -8.03
CA GLU A 418 7.96 -22.21 -8.86
C GLU A 418 7.36 -21.93 -10.25
N CYS A 419 6.39 -21.01 -10.37
CA CYS A 419 5.83 -20.62 -11.67
C CYS A 419 6.87 -19.92 -12.56
N TYR A 420 7.82 -19.21 -11.95
CA TYR A 420 8.92 -18.57 -12.66
C TYR A 420 10.12 -19.51 -12.90
N GLY A 421 10.20 -20.61 -12.15
CA GLY A 421 11.37 -21.48 -12.06
C GLY A 421 12.50 -20.87 -11.24
N PHE A 422 12.16 -20.04 -10.25
CA PHE A 422 13.09 -19.42 -9.30
C PHE A 422 12.99 -20.05 -7.90
N ASP A 423 12.38 -21.21 -7.80
CA ASP A 423 12.25 -21.94 -6.56
C ASP A 423 13.61 -22.51 -6.09
N ASP A 424 13.89 -22.29 -4.81
CA ASP A 424 15.04 -22.79 -4.08
C ASP A 424 14.60 -23.39 -2.73
N ALA A 425 15.56 -23.90 -1.96
CA ALA A 425 15.31 -24.52 -0.66
C ALA A 425 14.61 -23.59 0.36
N TYR A 426 14.73 -22.27 0.23
CA TYR A 426 14.09 -21.30 1.13
C TYR A 426 12.66 -21.01 0.71
N SER A 427 12.37 -21.00 -0.59
CA SER A 427 11.00 -20.80 -1.09
C SER A 427 10.06 -22.00 -0.91
N GLN A 428 10.58 -23.13 -0.41
CA GLN A 428 9.82 -24.35 -0.13
C GLN A 428 9.21 -24.38 1.27
N ASP A 429 9.48 -23.38 2.10
CA ASP A 429 9.09 -23.36 3.51
C ASP A 429 7.58 -23.13 3.74
N HIS A 430 6.85 -22.58 2.76
CA HIS A 430 5.41 -22.33 2.81
C HIS A 430 4.77 -22.53 1.43
N ASP A 431 3.54 -23.06 1.39
CA ASP A 431 2.72 -23.21 0.17
C ASP A 431 3.40 -23.93 -1.02
N PHE A 432 4.44 -24.73 -0.78
CA PHE A 432 5.12 -25.54 -1.78
C PHE A 432 4.68 -27.01 -1.67
N GLY A 433 4.39 -27.65 -2.80
CA GLY A 433 3.96 -29.03 -2.83
C GLY A 433 3.39 -29.47 -4.18
N PRO A 434 2.89 -30.72 -4.29
CA PRO A 434 2.27 -31.22 -5.50
C PRO A 434 0.94 -30.51 -5.77
N ARG A 435 0.92 -29.69 -6.82
CA ARG A 435 -0.25 -28.88 -7.22
C ARG A 435 -0.29 -28.55 -8.70
N PHE A 436 -1.47 -28.22 -9.21
CA PHE A 436 -1.69 -27.65 -10.54
C PHE A 436 -3.03 -26.91 -10.60
N CYS A 437 -3.25 -26.14 -11.66
CA CYS A 437 -4.50 -25.45 -11.92
C CYS A 437 -5.28 -26.16 -13.03
N LEU A 438 -6.60 -26.21 -12.89
CA LEU A 438 -7.59 -26.64 -13.88
C LEU A 438 -8.43 -25.42 -14.26
N TRP A 439 -8.34 -24.95 -15.50
CA TRP A 439 -9.07 -23.78 -15.99
C TRP A 439 -10.22 -24.18 -16.92
N LEU A 440 -11.42 -23.71 -16.58
CA LEU A 440 -12.68 -24.05 -17.23
C LEU A 440 -13.33 -22.82 -17.86
N SER A 441 -14.11 -23.04 -18.91
CA SER A 441 -15.06 -22.03 -19.39
C SER A 441 -16.12 -21.73 -18.32
N ASP A 442 -16.81 -20.59 -18.43
CA ASP A 442 -17.88 -20.22 -17.48
C ASP A 442 -18.99 -21.30 -17.47
N GLU A 443 -19.32 -21.86 -18.64
CA GLU A 443 -20.28 -22.96 -18.81
C GLU A 443 -19.82 -24.24 -18.10
N ASP A 444 -18.59 -24.68 -18.35
CA ASP A 444 -18.08 -25.94 -17.78
C ASP A 444 -17.87 -25.82 -16.26
N TYR A 445 -17.42 -24.66 -15.78
CA TYR A 445 -17.28 -24.44 -14.35
C TYR A 445 -18.64 -24.44 -13.65
N ALA A 446 -19.67 -23.83 -14.24
CA ALA A 446 -21.02 -23.90 -13.70
C ALA A 446 -21.55 -25.35 -13.63
N ALA A 447 -21.15 -26.20 -14.58
CA ALA A 447 -21.60 -27.59 -14.63
C ALA A 447 -20.88 -28.51 -13.63
N ILE A 448 -19.56 -28.38 -13.45
CA ILE A 448 -18.75 -29.33 -12.67
C ILE A 448 -17.74 -28.71 -11.70
N GLY A 449 -17.60 -27.39 -11.66
CA GLY A 449 -16.50 -26.70 -10.97
C GLY A 449 -16.39 -27.03 -9.48
N GLU A 450 -17.49 -26.98 -8.73
CA GLU A 450 -17.50 -27.29 -7.29
C GLU A 450 -17.14 -28.76 -7.01
N GLN A 451 -17.77 -29.69 -7.74
CA GLN A 451 -17.51 -31.12 -7.56
C GLN A 451 -16.08 -31.50 -7.98
N LEU A 452 -15.57 -30.89 -9.06
CA LEU A 452 -14.19 -31.09 -9.52
C LEU A 452 -13.19 -30.51 -8.52
N GLN A 453 -13.51 -29.41 -7.85
CA GLN A 453 -12.69 -28.85 -6.78
C GLN A 453 -12.62 -29.82 -5.60
N ALA A 454 -13.76 -30.36 -5.15
CA ALA A 454 -13.78 -31.36 -4.07
C ALA A 454 -12.95 -32.61 -4.43
N ASP A 455 -13.02 -33.06 -5.68
CA ASP A 455 -12.23 -34.19 -6.16
C ASP A 455 -10.72 -33.85 -6.29
N TYR A 456 -10.38 -32.61 -6.63
CA TYR A 456 -9.01 -32.11 -6.63
C TYR A 456 -8.44 -32.01 -5.20
N ASP A 457 -9.22 -31.54 -4.24
CA ASP A 457 -8.81 -31.43 -2.84
C ASP A 457 -8.59 -32.80 -2.18
N ALA A 458 -9.25 -33.84 -2.69
CA ALA A 458 -9.06 -35.23 -2.27
C ALA A 458 -7.80 -35.91 -2.85
N LEU A 459 -7.03 -35.24 -3.71
CA LEU A 459 -5.81 -35.81 -4.29
C LEU A 459 -4.68 -35.96 -3.24
N PRO A 460 -3.85 -37.02 -3.33
CA PRO A 460 -2.76 -37.26 -2.39
C PRO A 460 -1.72 -36.13 -2.45
N ARG A 461 -1.50 -35.44 -1.32
CA ARG A 461 -0.54 -34.34 -1.20
C ARG A 461 0.86 -34.79 -0.76
N ASP A 462 1.00 -36.08 -0.42
CA ASP A 462 2.24 -36.78 -0.09
C ASP A 462 2.98 -37.31 -1.35
N PHE A 463 2.83 -36.63 -2.48
CA PHE A 463 3.43 -36.98 -3.77
C PHE A 463 4.75 -36.24 -4.01
N SER A 464 5.78 -36.99 -4.43
CA SER A 464 7.02 -36.46 -4.99
C SER A 464 7.48 -37.29 -6.20
N ILE A 465 8.62 -36.95 -6.78
CA ILE A 465 9.25 -37.75 -7.84
C ILE A 465 10.70 -38.09 -7.50
N ASP A 466 11.20 -39.23 -7.96
CA ASP A 466 12.63 -39.56 -7.87
C ASP A 466 13.46 -38.80 -8.92
N ALA A 467 14.79 -38.95 -8.89
CA ALA A 467 15.68 -38.33 -9.87
C ALA A 467 15.43 -38.81 -11.32
N GLN A 468 14.70 -39.92 -11.50
CA GLN A 468 14.30 -40.50 -12.77
C GLN A 468 12.88 -40.08 -13.19
N GLY A 469 12.15 -39.33 -12.36
CA GLY A 469 10.81 -38.81 -12.62
C GLY A 469 9.66 -39.76 -12.25
N HIS A 470 9.93 -40.89 -11.58
CA HIS A 470 8.88 -41.81 -11.13
C HIS A 470 8.19 -41.29 -9.86
N ALA A 471 6.88 -41.50 -9.74
CA ALA A 471 6.13 -41.15 -8.54
C ALA A 471 6.67 -41.86 -7.30
N VAL A 472 6.89 -41.07 -6.25
CA VAL A 472 7.20 -41.55 -4.91
C VAL A 472 6.09 -41.03 -3.99
N PHE A 473 5.39 -41.94 -3.34
CA PHE A 473 4.42 -41.63 -2.29
C PHE A 473 5.05 -41.97 -0.95
N SER A 474 5.06 -41.02 -0.02
CA SER A 474 5.64 -41.27 1.29
C SER A 474 4.72 -42.18 2.11
N THR A 475 5.16 -43.42 2.39
CA THR A 475 4.39 -44.38 3.22
C THR A 475 4.48 -44.08 4.72
N ASN A 476 5.29 -43.09 5.10
CA ASN A 476 5.35 -42.51 6.43
C ASN A 476 4.90 -41.05 6.33
N THR A 477 4.18 -40.55 7.32
CA THR A 477 3.79 -39.13 7.50
C THR A 477 4.94 -38.12 7.53
N SER A 478 6.16 -38.53 7.20
CA SER A 478 7.26 -37.68 6.77
C SER A 478 7.15 -37.45 5.25
N ALA A 479 6.21 -36.61 4.84
CA ALA A 479 6.18 -36.04 3.49
C ALA A 479 7.35 -35.05 3.34
N ILE A 480 7.95 -35.02 2.14
CA ILE A 480 8.91 -34.05 1.59
C ILE A 480 9.54 -33.15 2.67
N ALA A 481 10.66 -33.64 3.24
CA ALA A 481 11.38 -32.94 4.28
C ALA A 481 12.02 -31.64 3.72
N THR A 482 11.51 -30.49 4.16
CA THR A 482 12.41 -29.41 4.60
C THR A 482 13.23 -29.96 5.78
N ASP A 483 14.36 -29.35 6.13
CA ASP A 483 15.33 -29.83 7.13
C ASP A 483 14.74 -30.16 8.54
N HIS A 484 13.42 -29.97 8.74
CA HIS A 484 12.67 -30.17 9.98
C HIS A 484 11.40 -31.07 9.89
N GLY A 485 11.15 -31.79 8.80
CA GLY A 485 10.20 -32.93 8.82
C GLY A 485 8.71 -32.59 9.03
N THR A 486 8.29 -31.37 8.75
CA THR A 486 6.88 -30.93 8.75
C THR A 486 6.40 -30.58 7.33
N PRO A 487 5.14 -30.90 6.94
CA PRO A 487 4.56 -30.44 5.68
C PRO A 487 4.64 -28.91 5.62
N SER A 488 4.97 -28.34 4.45
CA SER A 488 5.01 -26.89 4.28
C SER A 488 3.65 -26.30 4.66
N PRO A 489 3.57 -25.46 5.71
CA PRO A 489 2.32 -24.87 6.14
C PRO A 489 1.67 -24.09 5.00
N ILE A 490 0.36 -24.25 4.86
CA ILE A 490 -0.45 -23.48 3.91
C ILE A 490 -0.76 -22.14 4.57
N THR A 491 -0.43 -21.04 3.91
CA THR A 491 -0.73 -19.71 4.43
C THR A 491 -2.22 -19.42 4.31
N PRO A 492 -2.84 -18.64 5.23
CA PRO A 492 -4.23 -18.18 5.08
C PRO A 492 -4.47 -17.44 3.75
N ARG A 493 -3.41 -16.84 3.18
CA ARG A 493 -3.43 -16.16 1.88
C ARG A 493 -3.52 -17.11 0.68
N ALA A 494 -3.32 -18.41 0.85
CA ALA A 494 -3.37 -19.42 -0.20
C ALA A 494 -4.64 -20.31 -0.11
N GLN A 495 -5.65 -19.89 0.65
CA GLN A 495 -6.90 -20.64 0.88
C GLN A 495 -8.13 -19.86 0.41
N GLY A 496 -9.26 -20.56 0.28
CA GLY A 496 -10.55 -19.97 -0.08
C GLY A 496 -10.53 -19.25 -1.44
N ALA A 497 -11.05 -18.03 -1.49
CA ALA A 497 -11.09 -17.20 -2.69
C ALA A 497 -9.69 -16.81 -3.21
N ASN A 498 -8.66 -16.86 -2.36
CA ASN A 498 -7.28 -16.52 -2.70
C ASN A 498 -6.41 -17.75 -3.04
N ARG A 499 -7.03 -18.91 -3.27
CA ARG A 499 -6.32 -20.15 -3.60
C ARG A 499 -5.47 -19.98 -4.86
N ARG A 500 -4.27 -20.58 -4.83
CA ARG A 500 -3.29 -20.49 -5.92
C ARG A 500 -3.23 -21.72 -6.82
N ASP A 501 -4.00 -22.75 -6.49
CA ASP A 501 -4.15 -23.98 -7.26
C ASP A 501 -5.56 -24.57 -7.11
N GLY A 502 -5.87 -25.58 -7.91
CA GLY A 502 -7.22 -26.15 -8.01
C GLY A 502 -7.97 -25.70 -9.24
N VAL A 503 -9.28 -25.54 -9.11
CA VAL A 503 -10.22 -25.37 -10.23
C VAL A 503 -10.62 -23.92 -10.35
N PHE A 504 -10.58 -23.34 -11.56
CA PHE A 504 -10.87 -21.93 -11.78
C PHE A 504 -11.71 -21.73 -13.04
N ARG A 505 -12.55 -20.70 -13.05
CA ARG A 505 -12.99 -20.11 -14.33
C ARG A 505 -11.80 -19.39 -14.94
N ILE A 506 -11.66 -19.46 -16.27
CA ILE A 506 -10.56 -18.78 -16.98
C ILE A 506 -10.57 -17.28 -16.67
N GLY A 507 -11.74 -16.63 -16.74
CA GLY A 507 -11.89 -15.20 -16.46
C GLY A 507 -11.49 -14.84 -15.03
N ASP A 508 -12.09 -15.52 -14.04
CA ASP A 508 -11.86 -15.26 -12.61
C ASP A 508 -10.38 -15.45 -12.23
N PHE A 509 -9.67 -16.40 -12.87
CA PHE A 509 -8.24 -16.60 -12.66
C PHE A 509 -7.42 -15.37 -13.08
N PHE A 510 -7.65 -14.83 -14.29
CA PHE A 510 -6.93 -13.64 -14.74
C PHE A 510 -7.33 -12.41 -13.94
N GLU A 511 -8.62 -12.25 -13.66
CA GLU A 511 -9.14 -11.13 -12.86
C GLU A 511 -8.52 -11.08 -11.46
N SER A 512 -8.34 -12.23 -10.81
CA SER A 512 -7.67 -12.30 -9.50
C SER A 512 -6.20 -11.84 -9.51
N ILE A 513 -5.55 -11.84 -10.67
CA ILE A 513 -4.14 -11.45 -10.83
C ILE A 513 -4.02 -10.03 -11.37
N THR A 514 -4.74 -9.72 -12.44
CA THR A 514 -4.58 -8.48 -13.22
C THR A 514 -5.67 -7.45 -12.93
N GLY A 515 -6.77 -7.85 -12.31
CA GLY A 515 -8.00 -7.06 -12.22
C GLY A 515 -8.90 -7.15 -13.46
N TYR A 516 -8.51 -7.94 -14.48
CA TYR A 516 -9.27 -8.08 -15.73
C TYR A 516 -9.49 -9.55 -16.11
N ARG A 517 -10.72 -9.92 -16.48
CA ARG A 517 -11.04 -11.28 -16.97
C ARG A 517 -10.36 -11.61 -18.31
N THR A 518 -10.11 -10.60 -19.14
CA THR A 518 -9.39 -10.70 -20.42
C THR A 518 -8.50 -9.48 -20.60
N ALA A 519 -7.44 -9.60 -21.40
CA ALA A 519 -6.58 -8.47 -21.69
C ALA A 519 -7.36 -7.28 -22.28
N PRO A 520 -7.01 -6.03 -21.92
CA PRO A 520 -7.65 -4.86 -22.49
C PRO A 520 -7.55 -4.84 -24.02
N ALA A 521 -8.48 -4.15 -24.67
CA ALA A 521 -8.47 -4.02 -26.12
C ALA A 521 -7.19 -3.31 -26.59
N GLN A 522 -6.68 -3.68 -27.77
CA GLN A 522 -5.51 -3.02 -28.37
C GLN A 522 -5.75 -1.52 -28.61
N THR A 523 -7.00 -1.11 -28.73
CA THR A 523 -7.46 0.28 -28.90
C THR A 523 -7.68 1.03 -27.58
N SER A 524 -7.45 0.40 -26.43
CA SER A 524 -7.64 0.99 -25.09
C SER A 524 -6.29 1.15 -24.37
N PRO A 525 -5.39 2.04 -24.84
CA PRO A 525 -4.05 2.18 -24.26
C PRO A 525 -4.08 2.61 -22.77
N HIS A 526 -5.07 3.40 -22.36
CA HIS A 526 -5.23 3.83 -20.98
C HIS A 526 -5.41 2.65 -20.01
N GLU A 527 -6.17 1.61 -20.39
CA GLU A 527 -6.33 0.41 -19.56
C GLU A 527 -5.02 -0.38 -19.46
N TRP A 528 -4.27 -0.49 -20.56
CA TRP A 528 -2.96 -1.15 -20.56
C TRP A 528 -1.94 -0.45 -19.66
N LEU A 529 -1.96 0.88 -19.61
CA LEU A 529 -1.08 1.67 -18.74
C LEU A 529 -1.42 1.55 -17.24
N MET A 530 -2.61 1.08 -16.90
CA MET A 530 -3.03 0.80 -15.51
C MET A 530 -2.56 -0.57 -15.01
N LEU A 531 -2.16 -1.47 -15.91
CA LEU A 531 -1.64 -2.80 -15.56
C LEU A 531 -0.21 -2.71 -15.03
N ASP A 532 0.04 -3.37 -13.91
CA ASP A 532 1.37 -3.49 -13.33
C ASP A 532 2.20 -4.59 -14.01
N GLU A 533 3.49 -4.34 -14.25
CA GLU A 533 4.36 -5.32 -14.90
C GLU A 533 4.48 -6.62 -14.10
N ALA A 534 4.45 -6.57 -12.76
CA ALA A 534 4.57 -7.76 -11.94
C ALA A 534 3.30 -8.63 -11.97
N THR A 535 2.11 -8.03 -12.11
CA THR A 535 0.85 -8.79 -12.28
C THR A 535 0.76 -9.39 -13.68
N LEU A 536 1.18 -8.65 -14.70
CA LEU A 536 1.34 -9.18 -16.06
C LEU A 536 2.35 -10.33 -16.11
N ALA A 537 3.47 -10.21 -15.40
CA ALA A 537 4.45 -11.29 -15.26
C ALA A 537 3.82 -12.52 -14.59
N ALA A 538 3.05 -12.34 -13.52
CA ALA A 538 2.38 -13.44 -12.82
C ALA A 538 1.31 -14.13 -13.68
N ALA A 539 0.54 -13.37 -14.46
CA ALA A 539 -0.51 -13.88 -15.33
C ALA A 539 0.05 -14.64 -16.56
N THR A 540 1.28 -14.31 -16.97
CA THR A 540 1.85 -14.79 -18.23
C THR A 540 3.07 -15.71 -18.06
N ASN A 541 3.56 -15.93 -16.83
CA ASN A 541 4.61 -16.89 -16.50
C ASN A 541 4.10 -18.35 -16.53
N GLY A 542 4.93 -19.29 -16.05
CA GLY A 542 4.53 -20.66 -15.84
C GLY A 542 4.33 -21.46 -17.12
N GLU A 543 3.79 -22.66 -16.95
CA GLU A 543 3.61 -23.62 -18.03
C GLU A 543 2.16 -24.10 -18.12
N VAL A 544 1.65 -24.13 -19.35
CA VAL A 544 0.39 -24.80 -19.69
C VAL A 544 0.75 -26.21 -20.14
N PHE A 545 0.23 -27.22 -19.44
CA PHE A 545 0.49 -28.63 -19.70
C PHE A 545 -0.40 -29.18 -20.81
N ALA A 546 -1.65 -28.73 -20.86
CA ALA A 546 -2.63 -29.04 -21.90
C ALA A 546 -3.67 -27.92 -21.98
N ASP A 547 -4.09 -27.55 -23.19
CA ASP A 547 -5.21 -26.62 -23.40
C ASP A 547 -5.95 -27.01 -24.69
N PRO A 548 -6.83 -28.02 -24.62
CA PRO A 548 -7.45 -28.59 -25.81
C PRO A 548 -8.36 -27.62 -26.57
N THR A 549 -8.96 -26.65 -25.87
CA THR A 549 -9.85 -25.64 -26.47
C THR A 549 -9.08 -24.42 -26.96
N GLY A 550 -7.87 -24.19 -26.43
CA GLY A 550 -7.06 -23.02 -26.70
C GLY A 550 -7.55 -21.75 -26.00
N GLN A 551 -8.62 -21.82 -25.20
CA GLN A 551 -9.23 -20.63 -24.60
C GLN A 551 -8.31 -19.98 -23.56
N PHE A 552 -7.72 -20.79 -22.66
CA PHE A 552 -6.81 -20.25 -21.64
C PHE A 552 -5.56 -19.64 -22.27
N SER A 553 -4.96 -20.35 -23.24
CA SER A 553 -3.78 -19.89 -23.96
C SER A 553 -4.06 -18.63 -24.77
N LYS A 554 -5.25 -18.52 -25.38
CA LYS A 554 -5.68 -17.30 -26.08
C LYS A 554 -5.80 -16.12 -25.13
N THR A 555 -6.44 -16.29 -23.98
CA THR A 555 -6.56 -15.20 -22.98
C THR A 555 -5.19 -14.81 -22.43
N ARG A 556 -4.35 -15.79 -22.08
CA ARG A 556 -2.96 -15.58 -21.64
C ARG A 556 -2.13 -14.84 -22.69
N GLN A 557 -2.29 -15.21 -23.97
CA GLN A 557 -1.59 -14.56 -25.06
C GLN A 557 -2.05 -13.11 -25.23
N GLY A 558 -3.33 -12.82 -25.01
CA GLY A 558 -3.83 -11.45 -24.96
C GLY A 558 -3.03 -10.57 -24.00
N PHE A 559 -2.76 -11.04 -22.77
CA PHE A 559 -1.97 -10.28 -21.80
C PHE A 559 -0.47 -10.18 -22.14
N LYS A 560 0.05 -11.06 -23.00
CA LYS A 560 1.43 -10.96 -23.53
C LYS A 560 1.55 -9.97 -24.67
N ASP A 561 0.45 -9.71 -25.36
CA ASP A 561 0.39 -8.90 -26.58
C ASP A 561 0.12 -7.43 -26.22
N MET A 562 1.03 -6.82 -25.47
CA MET A 562 0.96 -5.39 -25.16
C MET A 562 1.05 -4.57 -26.46
N PRO A 563 0.15 -3.59 -26.67
CA PRO A 563 0.22 -2.72 -27.85
C PRO A 563 1.58 -2.03 -27.96
N ASP A 564 2.13 -1.95 -29.16
CA ASP A 564 3.48 -1.41 -29.35
C ASP A 564 3.60 0.05 -28.93
N ASP A 565 2.57 0.86 -29.20
CA ASP A 565 2.49 2.25 -28.76
C ASP A 565 2.53 2.38 -27.22
N VAL A 566 1.87 1.47 -26.49
CA VAL A 566 1.94 1.42 -25.02
C VAL A 566 3.36 1.07 -24.57
N ARG A 567 3.98 0.08 -25.22
CA ARG A 567 5.36 -0.33 -24.93
C ARG A 567 6.34 0.82 -25.17
N LEU A 568 6.21 1.56 -26.28
CA LEU A 568 7.02 2.72 -26.61
C LEU A 568 6.82 3.88 -25.61
N ALA A 569 5.58 4.14 -25.20
CA ALA A 569 5.28 5.12 -24.15
C ALA A 569 5.95 4.75 -22.81
N LEU A 570 5.90 3.47 -22.44
CA LEU A 570 6.59 2.96 -21.25
C LEU A 570 8.11 3.06 -21.40
N ILE A 571 8.68 2.76 -22.57
CA ILE A 571 10.11 2.95 -22.86
C ILE A 571 10.49 4.44 -22.66
N SER A 572 9.78 5.39 -23.28
CA SER A 572 10.02 6.83 -23.09
C SER A 572 10.01 7.21 -21.61
N LYS A 573 8.98 6.75 -20.87
CA LYS A 573 8.87 6.98 -19.43
C LYS A 573 10.06 6.44 -18.65
N ARG A 574 10.52 5.20 -18.92
CA ARG A 574 11.68 4.62 -18.25
C ARG A 574 12.96 5.37 -18.58
N LEU A 575 13.16 5.85 -19.81
CA LEU A 575 14.31 6.66 -20.17
C LEU A 575 14.40 7.94 -19.34
N GLY A 576 13.27 8.65 -19.16
CA GLY A 576 13.22 9.83 -18.30
C GLY A 576 13.50 9.51 -16.83
N MET A 577 12.93 8.41 -16.30
CA MET A 577 13.18 7.97 -14.92
C MET A 577 14.67 7.63 -14.69
N ILE A 578 15.30 6.92 -15.63
CA ILE A 578 16.72 6.57 -15.57
C ILE A 578 17.60 7.83 -15.62
N ALA A 579 17.28 8.78 -16.52
CA ALA A 579 18.01 10.05 -16.62
C ALA A 579 17.90 10.88 -15.33
N GLN A 580 16.68 11.03 -14.80
CA GLN A 580 16.43 11.81 -13.58
C GLN A 580 17.07 11.16 -12.35
N ALA A 581 16.82 9.88 -12.11
CA ALA A 581 17.32 9.19 -10.91
C ALA A 581 18.83 8.94 -10.99
N GLY A 582 19.31 8.37 -12.09
CA GLY A 582 20.69 7.93 -12.28
C GLY A 582 21.63 9.06 -12.71
N GLN A 583 21.38 9.70 -13.85
CA GLN A 583 22.33 10.67 -14.43
C GLN A 583 22.26 12.05 -13.74
N TYR A 584 21.09 12.44 -13.23
CA TYR A 584 20.87 13.77 -12.65
C TYR A 584 20.92 13.79 -11.12
N ASN A 585 20.02 13.10 -10.43
CA ASN A 585 19.84 13.22 -8.98
C ASN A 585 20.95 12.52 -8.19
N LEU A 586 21.30 11.28 -8.54
CA LEU A 586 22.28 10.49 -7.80
C LEU A 586 23.64 11.21 -7.61
N PRO A 587 24.33 11.72 -8.65
CA PRO A 587 25.60 12.43 -8.48
C PRO A 587 25.46 13.68 -7.59
N ARG A 588 24.32 14.37 -7.66
CA ARG A 588 24.05 15.58 -6.87
C ARG A 588 23.84 15.26 -5.40
N SER A 589 23.07 14.22 -5.09
CA SER A 589 22.83 13.74 -3.72
C SER A 589 24.13 13.27 -3.07
N LEU A 590 24.93 12.48 -3.79
CA LEU A 590 26.25 12.01 -3.33
C LEU A 590 27.22 13.18 -3.08
N LYS A 591 27.25 14.18 -3.97
CA LYS A 591 28.10 15.37 -3.80
C LYS A 591 27.69 16.24 -2.61
N ARG A 592 26.41 16.23 -2.24
CA ARG A 592 25.87 16.93 -1.06
C ARG A 592 26.11 16.17 0.24
N GLY A 593 26.52 14.91 0.18
CA GLY A 593 26.65 14.04 1.35
C GLY A 593 25.31 13.45 1.83
N ASP A 594 24.25 13.56 1.02
CA ASP A 594 22.93 12.99 1.34
C ASP A 594 22.86 11.53 0.87
N GLY A 595 23.40 10.63 1.71
CA GLY A 595 23.43 9.20 1.43
C GLY A 595 22.05 8.55 1.29
N THR A 596 21.05 9.07 2.01
CA THR A 596 19.68 8.52 2.00
C THR A 596 18.97 8.88 0.69
N ALA A 597 19.03 10.14 0.25
CA ALA A 597 18.48 10.52 -1.06
C ALA A 597 19.21 9.82 -2.21
N ALA A 598 20.53 9.65 -2.09
CA ALA A 598 21.32 8.87 -3.05
C ALA A 598 20.87 7.40 -3.10
N TRP A 599 20.58 6.77 -1.95
CA TRP A 599 20.07 5.40 -1.90
C TRP A 599 18.73 5.22 -2.61
N LEU A 600 17.80 6.15 -2.38
CA LEU A 600 16.50 6.16 -3.06
C LEU A 600 16.66 6.37 -4.57
N SER A 601 17.58 7.25 -4.98
CA SER A 601 17.89 7.47 -6.40
C SER A 601 18.48 6.22 -7.06
N ILE A 602 19.32 5.46 -6.34
CA ILE A 602 19.85 4.18 -6.83
C ILE A 602 18.72 3.16 -6.99
N HIS A 603 17.82 3.04 -6.01
CA HIS A 603 16.68 2.12 -6.08
C HIS A 603 15.79 2.42 -7.30
N GLU A 604 15.44 3.68 -7.51
CA GLU A 604 14.63 4.12 -8.64
C GLU A 604 15.32 3.85 -9.97
N PHE A 605 16.62 4.17 -10.07
CA PHE A 605 17.44 3.87 -11.25
C PHE A 605 17.45 2.36 -11.56
N VAL A 606 17.68 1.51 -10.55
CA VAL A 606 17.71 0.05 -10.72
C VAL A 606 16.36 -0.48 -11.20
N ASN A 607 15.25 -0.02 -10.62
CA ASN A 607 13.91 -0.43 -11.05
C ASN A 607 13.60 0.00 -12.48
N ALA A 608 13.87 1.26 -12.82
CA ALA A 608 13.57 1.80 -14.14
C ALA A 608 14.43 1.14 -15.23
N ALA A 609 15.73 0.95 -14.98
CA ALA A 609 16.62 0.25 -15.89
C ALA A 609 16.23 -1.22 -16.07
N SER A 610 15.80 -1.89 -15.00
CA SER A 610 15.34 -3.28 -15.08
C SER A 610 14.09 -3.41 -15.93
N SER A 611 13.08 -2.56 -15.72
CA SER A 611 11.86 -2.54 -16.53
C SER A 611 12.18 -2.24 -18.00
N LEU A 612 13.04 -1.26 -18.28
CA LEU A 612 13.45 -0.93 -19.64
C LEU A 612 14.04 -2.13 -20.40
N VAL A 613 14.87 -2.95 -19.73
CA VAL A 613 15.45 -4.15 -20.35
C VAL A 613 14.35 -5.10 -20.84
N PHE A 614 13.29 -5.32 -20.06
CA PHE A 614 12.17 -6.19 -20.46
C PHE A 614 11.33 -5.57 -21.60
N LEU A 615 11.08 -4.25 -21.56
CA LEU A 615 10.33 -3.55 -22.59
C LEU A 615 11.06 -3.53 -23.95
N ILE A 616 12.38 -3.32 -23.93
CA ILE A 616 13.23 -3.36 -25.13
C ILE A 616 13.29 -4.78 -25.71
N ASN A 617 13.39 -5.81 -24.86
CA ASN A 617 13.36 -7.21 -25.29
C ASN A 617 11.95 -7.73 -25.68
N VAL A 618 10.96 -6.83 -25.78
CA VAL A 618 9.56 -7.09 -26.14
C VAL A 618 8.88 -8.08 -25.18
N PRO A 619 7.93 -7.62 -24.34
CA PRO A 619 7.32 -8.48 -23.32
C PRO A 619 6.66 -9.77 -23.83
N MET A 620 6.20 -9.79 -25.08
CA MET A 620 5.67 -11.00 -25.71
C MET A 620 6.68 -12.16 -25.70
N VAL A 621 7.97 -11.86 -25.87
CA VAL A 621 9.07 -12.83 -25.96
C VAL A 621 9.78 -12.98 -24.61
N ALA A 622 10.15 -11.86 -24.00
CA ALA A 622 10.92 -11.85 -22.75
C ALA A 622 10.08 -12.09 -21.49
N GLY A 623 8.75 -11.89 -21.57
CA GLY A 623 7.89 -11.72 -20.41
C GLY A 623 7.95 -10.29 -19.87
N TYR A 624 7.25 -10.06 -18.75
CA TYR A 624 7.28 -8.79 -18.03
C TYR A 624 8.21 -8.86 -16.81
N LEU A 625 8.62 -7.70 -16.31
CA LEU A 625 9.42 -7.61 -15.10
C LEU A 625 8.61 -8.14 -13.90
N PRO A 626 9.08 -9.18 -13.19
CA PRO A 626 8.36 -9.69 -12.02
C PRO A 626 8.60 -8.82 -10.78
N TYR A 627 7.84 -9.11 -9.72
CA TYR A 627 7.94 -8.46 -8.41
C TYR A 627 9.39 -8.36 -7.91
N TYR A 628 9.73 -7.27 -7.21
CA TYR A 628 11.12 -6.85 -6.92
C TYR A 628 12.03 -7.97 -6.37
N LYS A 629 11.49 -8.90 -5.58
CA LYS A 629 12.26 -10.01 -4.99
C LYS A 629 12.82 -11.00 -6.03
N TRP A 630 12.21 -11.08 -7.22
CA TRP A 630 12.63 -11.94 -8.33
C TRP A 630 13.26 -11.19 -9.50
N GLN A 631 13.29 -9.85 -9.43
CA GLN A 631 13.79 -8.96 -10.49
C GLN A 631 15.18 -9.37 -11.00
N PHE A 632 16.15 -9.54 -10.10
CA PHE A 632 17.51 -9.93 -10.50
C PHE A 632 17.61 -11.39 -10.97
N ALA A 633 16.78 -12.30 -10.46
CA ALA A 633 16.71 -13.67 -10.97
C ALA A 633 16.20 -13.68 -12.43
N ALA A 634 15.21 -12.84 -12.73
CA ALA A 634 14.66 -12.69 -14.07
C ALA A 634 15.63 -12.00 -15.03
N LEU A 635 16.30 -10.93 -14.60
CA LEU A 635 17.36 -10.27 -15.39
C LEU A 635 18.50 -11.24 -15.74
N ARG A 636 18.99 -12.02 -14.76
CA ARG A 636 20.04 -13.03 -15.01
C ARG A 636 19.57 -14.16 -15.92
N LYS A 637 18.28 -14.51 -15.89
CA LYS A 637 17.70 -15.51 -16.79
C LYS A 637 17.64 -14.96 -18.22
N LEU A 638 17.20 -13.70 -18.37
CA LEU A 638 17.11 -13.02 -19.66
C LEU A 638 18.51 -12.81 -20.27
N SER A 639 19.50 -12.35 -19.49
CA SER A 639 20.86 -12.09 -20.00
C SER A 639 21.58 -13.32 -20.56
N LYS A 640 21.16 -14.52 -20.15
CA LYS A 640 21.67 -15.80 -20.69
C LYS A 640 21.05 -16.17 -22.04
N SER A 641 20.00 -15.48 -22.46
CA SER A 641 19.40 -15.68 -23.78
C SER A 641 20.35 -15.19 -24.87
N MET A 642 20.53 -15.99 -25.92
CA MET A 642 21.42 -15.68 -27.05
C MET A 642 21.05 -14.37 -27.78
N PHE A 643 19.79 -13.95 -27.70
CA PHE A 643 19.27 -12.76 -28.37
C PHE A 643 18.89 -11.65 -27.39
N ALA A 644 19.37 -11.71 -26.15
CA ALA A 644 19.10 -10.68 -25.17
C ALA A 644 19.69 -9.34 -25.62
N LEU A 645 18.85 -8.32 -25.64
CA LEU A 645 19.26 -6.93 -25.76
C LEU A 645 19.67 -6.44 -24.38
N LEU A 646 20.77 -5.68 -24.29
CA LEU A 646 21.36 -5.21 -23.03
C LEU A 646 21.73 -6.32 -22.01
N PRO A 647 22.43 -7.41 -22.42
CA PRO A 647 22.67 -8.57 -21.56
C PRO A 647 23.52 -8.26 -20.32
N ASP A 648 24.41 -7.27 -20.41
CA ASP A 648 25.37 -6.94 -19.34
C ASP A 648 24.78 -6.04 -18.24
N VAL A 649 23.62 -5.41 -18.49
CA VAL A 649 23.00 -4.46 -17.56
C VAL A 649 22.69 -5.13 -16.21
N ALA A 650 22.33 -6.42 -16.19
CA ALA A 650 22.05 -7.13 -14.96
C ALA A 650 23.24 -7.13 -13.97
N GLU A 651 24.45 -7.45 -14.44
CA GLU A 651 25.67 -7.48 -13.62
C GLU A 651 26.10 -6.07 -13.19
N GLN A 652 25.90 -5.09 -14.08
CA GLN A 652 26.17 -3.69 -13.82
C GLN A 652 25.27 -3.14 -12.70
N LEU A 653 23.97 -3.44 -12.73
CA LEU A 653 23.03 -3.07 -11.67
C LEU A 653 23.36 -3.76 -10.33
N GLU A 654 23.75 -5.03 -10.34
CA GLU A 654 24.21 -5.72 -9.12
C GLU A 654 25.48 -5.07 -8.53
N SER A 655 26.36 -4.58 -9.41
CA SER A 655 27.57 -3.85 -9.00
C SER A 655 27.23 -2.51 -8.36
N VAL A 656 26.27 -1.76 -8.92
CA VAL A 656 25.74 -0.53 -8.31
C VAL A 656 25.18 -0.81 -6.91
N MET A 657 24.33 -1.84 -6.77
CA MET A 657 23.75 -2.22 -5.48
C MET A 657 24.81 -2.60 -4.44
N ARG A 658 25.84 -3.34 -4.84
CA ARG A 658 26.95 -3.75 -3.97
C ARG A 658 27.76 -2.55 -3.45
N LEU A 659 27.98 -1.57 -4.31
CA LEU A 659 28.75 -0.35 -3.98
C LEU A 659 27.92 0.69 -3.24
N SER A 660 26.58 0.58 -3.24
CA SER A 660 25.67 1.60 -2.71
C SER A 660 25.99 1.96 -1.26
N SER A 661 26.22 0.95 -0.38
CA SER A 661 26.57 1.20 1.04
C SER A 661 27.82 2.04 1.21
N ALA A 662 28.86 1.73 0.43
CA ALA A 662 30.12 2.46 0.49
C ALA A 662 29.99 3.86 -0.12
N ALA A 663 29.21 4.02 -1.19
CA ALA A 663 29.01 5.31 -1.84
C ALA A 663 28.16 6.26 -0.99
N CYS A 664 27.05 5.77 -0.44
CA CYS A 664 26.10 6.57 0.33
C CYS A 664 26.57 6.85 1.75
N TYR A 665 27.25 5.89 2.41
CA TYR A 665 27.55 5.97 3.85
C TYR A 665 29.02 5.72 4.21
N GLY A 666 29.93 5.57 3.23
CA GLY A 666 31.34 5.30 3.47
C GLY A 666 32.14 6.51 3.99
N GLY A 667 32.75 6.37 5.18
CA GLY A 667 33.57 7.39 5.85
C GLY A 667 34.16 6.89 7.17
N ALA A 668 35.02 7.68 7.82
CA ALA A 668 35.64 7.32 9.10
C ALA A 668 34.60 7.32 10.24
N GLY A 669 33.85 6.22 10.36
CA GLY A 669 32.86 5.97 11.41
C GLY A 669 31.41 6.26 11.02
N PHE A 670 30.86 5.60 10.00
CA PHE A 670 29.40 5.48 9.73
C PHE A 670 28.56 6.78 9.78
N GLY A 671 29.10 7.91 9.35
CA GLY A 671 28.37 9.18 9.28
C GLY A 671 29.18 10.25 8.55
N GLU A 672 28.54 10.83 7.54
CA GLU A 672 28.99 11.91 6.64
C GLU A 672 30.27 11.64 5.82
N GLY A 673 30.07 11.57 4.50
CA GLY A 673 31.04 11.18 3.48
C GLY A 673 32.42 11.83 3.66
N GLY A 674 33.40 11.01 4.00
CA GLY A 674 34.75 11.47 4.30
C GLY A 674 35.81 10.48 3.83
N LYS A 675 36.45 10.79 2.70
CA LYS A 675 37.65 10.16 2.08
C LYS A 675 37.56 8.68 1.65
N GLY A 676 36.67 7.86 2.20
CA GLY A 676 36.52 6.43 1.86
C GLY A 676 35.50 6.11 0.77
N SER A 677 34.48 6.96 0.57
CA SER A 677 33.38 6.72 -0.39
C SER A 677 33.71 7.09 -1.84
N ALA A 678 34.71 7.95 -2.07
CA ALA A 678 35.01 8.48 -3.40
C ALA A 678 35.21 7.40 -4.48
N PRO A 679 35.96 6.29 -4.25
CA PRO A 679 36.10 5.24 -5.26
C PRO A 679 34.76 4.56 -5.61
N ALA A 680 33.89 4.35 -4.63
CA ALA A 680 32.57 3.75 -4.85
C ALA A 680 31.63 4.71 -5.61
N ILE A 681 31.68 6.00 -5.28
CA ILE A 681 30.92 7.05 -5.99
C ILE A 681 31.34 7.12 -7.46
N ASP A 682 32.65 7.17 -7.73
CA ASP A 682 33.17 7.24 -9.11
C ASP A 682 32.79 6.00 -9.91
N GLN A 683 32.86 4.81 -9.29
CA GLN A 683 32.45 3.55 -9.92
C GLN A 683 30.95 3.51 -10.23
N ILE A 684 30.08 3.89 -9.27
CA ILE A 684 28.63 3.91 -9.50
C ILE A 684 28.27 4.89 -10.62
N ASN A 685 28.77 6.11 -10.59
CA ASN A 685 28.50 7.11 -11.63
C ASN A 685 29.00 6.63 -13.00
N GLY A 686 30.18 5.99 -13.05
CA GLY A 686 30.70 5.41 -14.29
C GLY A 686 29.83 4.28 -14.84
N ILE A 687 29.30 3.41 -13.97
CA ILE A 687 28.39 2.34 -14.38
C ILE A 687 27.06 2.93 -14.91
N VAL A 688 26.51 3.94 -14.24
CA VAL A 688 25.27 4.62 -14.68
C VAL A 688 25.42 5.19 -16.09
N GLU A 689 26.50 5.93 -16.36
CA GLU A 689 26.75 6.49 -17.69
C GLU A 689 27.02 5.41 -18.74
N HIS A 690 27.65 4.30 -18.35
CA HIS A 690 27.89 3.18 -19.24
C HIS A 690 26.58 2.47 -19.63
N ILE A 691 25.68 2.23 -18.67
CA ILE A 691 24.33 1.70 -18.92
C ILE A 691 23.58 2.61 -19.89
N ALA A 692 23.61 3.93 -19.67
CA ALA A 692 22.95 4.90 -20.53
C ALA A 692 23.50 4.85 -21.97
N ALA A 693 24.83 4.76 -22.14
CA ALA A 693 25.44 4.64 -23.46
C ALA A 693 25.04 3.35 -24.20
N GLU A 694 25.00 2.20 -23.50
CA GLU A 694 24.55 0.93 -24.11
C GLU A 694 23.06 0.97 -24.46
N ILE A 695 22.22 1.61 -23.64
CA ILE A 695 20.80 1.84 -23.98
C ILE A 695 20.69 2.64 -25.29
N VAL A 696 21.40 3.75 -25.44
CA VAL A 696 21.32 4.56 -26.68
C VAL A 696 21.78 3.78 -27.90
N LYS A 697 22.87 3.03 -27.77
CA LYS A 697 23.38 2.16 -28.85
C LYS A 697 22.37 1.09 -29.26
N GLU A 698 21.64 0.52 -28.29
CA GLU A 698 20.55 -0.42 -28.56
C GLU A 698 19.37 0.26 -29.24
N LEU A 699 18.94 1.42 -28.76
CA LEU A 699 17.87 2.21 -29.39
C LEU A 699 18.22 2.60 -30.84
N GLN A 700 19.48 2.93 -31.13
CA GLN A 700 19.96 3.18 -32.49
C GLN A 700 19.91 1.93 -33.37
N ARG A 701 20.29 0.77 -32.81
CA ARG A 701 20.24 -0.52 -33.51
C ARG A 701 18.82 -0.90 -33.88
N GLU A 702 17.88 -0.67 -32.98
CA GLU A 702 16.45 -0.89 -33.18
C GLU A 702 15.76 0.25 -33.94
N HIS A 703 16.52 1.22 -34.44
CA HIS A 703 16.03 2.38 -35.21
C HIS A 703 15.03 3.28 -34.48
N LEU A 704 15.00 3.23 -33.14
CA LEU A 704 14.14 4.05 -32.30
C LEU A 704 14.69 5.45 -32.03
N THR A 705 15.99 5.67 -32.29
CA THR A 705 16.60 7.01 -32.22
C THR A 705 17.67 7.21 -33.28
N THR A 706 17.84 8.47 -33.70
CA THR A 706 18.95 8.92 -34.54
C THR A 706 20.01 9.70 -33.77
N SER A 707 19.74 10.04 -32.51
CA SER A 707 20.66 10.78 -31.65
C SER A 707 21.71 9.85 -31.05
N ALA A 708 22.93 10.35 -30.89
CA ALA A 708 24.03 9.66 -30.18
C ALA A 708 24.25 10.19 -28.75
N GLU A 709 23.42 11.12 -28.30
CA GLU A 709 23.53 11.73 -26.96
C GLU A 709 23.19 10.71 -25.87
N THR A 710 24.09 10.52 -24.90
CA THR A 710 23.91 9.49 -23.86
C THR A 710 23.04 9.92 -22.69
N PHE A 711 22.60 11.18 -22.64
CA PHE A 711 21.63 11.63 -21.65
C PHE A 711 20.22 11.19 -22.06
N LEU A 712 19.65 10.23 -21.33
CA LEU A 712 18.48 9.47 -21.81
C LEU A 712 17.19 10.29 -21.92
N GLU A 713 17.08 11.39 -21.17
CA GLU A 713 15.95 12.32 -21.31
C GLU A 713 15.82 12.84 -22.75
N TRP A 714 16.95 13.07 -23.42
CA TRP A 714 16.96 13.60 -24.79
C TRP A 714 16.60 12.56 -25.85
N GLN A 715 16.45 11.30 -25.47
CA GLN A 715 16.02 10.22 -26.36
C GLN A 715 14.50 10.12 -26.43
N ARG A 716 13.78 10.61 -25.41
CA ARG A 716 12.32 10.50 -25.28
C ARG A 716 11.55 10.99 -26.51
N PRO A 717 11.83 12.19 -27.08
CA PRO A 717 11.10 12.66 -28.24
C PRO A 717 11.25 11.75 -29.46
N TYR A 718 12.42 11.14 -29.65
CA TYR A 718 12.65 10.20 -30.75
C TYR A 718 11.83 8.91 -30.58
N ILE A 719 11.69 8.41 -29.34
CA ILE A 719 10.84 7.26 -29.06
C ILE A 719 9.37 7.62 -29.31
N GLU A 720 8.94 8.78 -28.83
CA GLU A 720 7.57 9.26 -28.95
C GLU A 720 7.14 9.52 -30.40
N ASP A 721 8.06 9.90 -31.29
CA ASP A 721 7.83 10.02 -32.74
C ASP A 721 7.45 8.69 -33.41
N HIS A 722 7.72 7.55 -32.77
CA HIS A 722 7.32 6.22 -33.26
C HIS A 722 5.93 5.79 -32.79
N ILE A 723 5.30 6.54 -31.87
CA ILE A 723 3.95 6.24 -31.37
C ILE A 723 2.95 6.67 -32.45
N ALA A 724 2.24 5.69 -33.02
CA ALA A 724 1.30 5.95 -34.11
C ALA A 724 -0.04 6.54 -33.61
N SER A 725 -0.45 6.17 -32.41
CA SER A 725 -1.68 6.65 -31.78
C SER A 725 -1.60 8.14 -31.41
N ASP A 726 -2.69 8.85 -31.66
CA ASP A 726 -2.88 10.23 -31.23
C ASP A 726 -3.53 10.36 -29.85
N ASP A 727 -3.75 9.25 -29.15
CA ASP A 727 -4.29 9.25 -27.79
C ASP A 727 -3.35 10.02 -26.83
N PRO A 728 -3.82 11.10 -26.19
CA PRO A 728 -3.00 11.90 -25.29
C PRO A 728 -2.39 11.10 -24.12
N VAL A 729 -3.00 9.98 -23.71
CA VAL A 729 -2.50 9.17 -22.59
C VAL A 729 -1.13 8.52 -22.90
N LEU A 730 -0.80 8.35 -24.18
CA LEU A 730 0.45 7.73 -24.65
C LEU A 730 1.57 8.73 -24.87
N LYS A 731 1.24 10.01 -25.01
CA LYS A 731 2.21 11.09 -25.23
C LYS A 731 2.48 11.73 -23.86
N SER A 732 3.59 11.34 -23.24
CA SER A 732 3.98 11.96 -21.97
C SER A 732 4.15 13.46 -22.15
N LEU A 733 3.66 14.24 -21.18
CA LEU A 733 4.12 15.61 -20.97
C LEU A 733 5.62 15.65 -20.62
#